data_AF-A0A9P6Q5R5-F1
#
_entry.id   AF-A0A9P6Q5R5-F1
#
_cell.length_a   1.000
_cell.length_b   1.000
_cell.length_c   1.000
_cell.angle_alpha   90.00
_cell.angle_beta   90.00
_cell.angle_gamma   90.00
#
_symmetry.space_group_name_H-M   'P 1'
#
loop_
_entity.id
_entity.type
_entity.pdbx_description
1 polymer ?
#
loop_
_entity_poly.entity_id
_entity_poly.type
_entity_poly.pdbx_seq_one_letter_code
_entity_poly.pdbx_strand_id
1 'polypeptide(L)'
;MDRNTVHLYETLGVPKSSTQDEIKKAYRRLALRYHPDKVNIAEVPDHETRFRDIAAAYEVLSDPKKRQVYDKYGMMGVQMAGTDIGAQLVEIESLLCAVFSIISILIILTIIFISFLTIRVDGRVNWNYYVVFIPLWILDAVLILTIIYQLSRPVGDDDEDDHDEDDHDHDDGETTTSAGREERKKQKLRERKRQRITGSIVALIITMLFTVFQVLIVKKANDPSSITGPQVFAPYFALEGFFFIISITQIVMALKASAAAEIPLSARLKLVFELLWWKVIRLVLAVLIMLRIDDKITCSWGIVFIPLYLVGVKYLVQLIMGYKAFSKVQNVEMRQQGQTLMVSGAIVFVVVGALAYSLIGLLAAKLDGHSYSVSRVLIPVFIVLSILLCCCGCCLPCMLLASGAGEDDMGSDSAEIRIVSPNMRIEGASDPAASADDFYVVPHIVRSGETIASSSYTVSAGGKGANQSVALGRAGANVYHAGKIGKDGEWVCKIMGDAGVDTSYIKVAPKEATGRAIIQLSDESHDNSIVLFPGTNHSVTLEEAQHILTHFGEGDWIVMQNEMSSGGAIMRAAKERGMTVCFNPSPMTADLPKEYPLHLVDYLLINEIEAQGLYSYLTASKHDADSHASSSHITASESLPVLEKAYEQISGIIITLGGDGLVARFRINEEDVNMKEFRMGIVKGEVVNTTGAGDTFSGYFVANLLRNQMLNTRFTEKQLKEALEEASHAASLAVSKEGAMDSIPVKNEVDMAIHQKKQKLD
;
A
#
# COMPACT_ATOMS: atom_id res chain seq x y z
N MET A 1 18.52 -0.93 6.30
CA MET A 1 19.42 -1.14 5.14
C MET A 1 20.80 -0.63 5.50
N ASP A 2 21.72 -1.52 5.85
CA ASP A 2 23.10 -1.16 6.13
C ASP A 2 23.84 -0.93 4.80
N ARG A 3 24.11 0.32 4.46
CA ARG A 3 24.77 0.70 3.20
C ARG A 3 26.28 0.57 3.38
N ASN A 4 26.77 -0.67 3.53
CA ASN A 4 28.21 -0.91 3.57
C ASN A 4 28.83 -0.71 2.18
N THR A 5 29.11 0.56 1.88
CA THR A 5 29.77 1.03 0.64
C THR A 5 31.29 1.09 0.80
N VAL A 6 31.83 0.56 1.89
CA VAL A 6 33.26 0.57 2.23
C VAL A 6 33.90 -0.80 1.98
N HIS A 7 33.10 -1.88 2.04
CA HIS A 7 33.56 -3.26 1.90
C HIS A 7 34.47 -3.50 0.67
N LEU A 8 34.07 -3.11 -0.54
CA LEU A 8 34.91 -3.36 -1.73
C LEU A 8 36.24 -2.58 -1.70
N TYR A 9 36.25 -1.40 -1.09
CA TYR A 9 37.44 -0.58 -0.91
C TYR A 9 38.39 -1.21 0.13
N GLU A 10 37.83 -1.77 1.20
CA GLU A 10 38.56 -2.56 2.20
C GLU A 10 39.15 -3.84 1.61
N THR A 11 38.40 -4.56 0.74
CA THR A 11 38.89 -5.75 0.03
C THR A 11 40.14 -5.45 -0.81
N LEU A 12 40.21 -4.27 -1.42
CA LEU A 12 41.39 -3.81 -2.17
C LEU A 12 42.44 -3.10 -1.30
N GLY A 13 42.13 -2.84 -0.02
CA GLY A 13 43.01 -2.12 0.91
C GLY A 13 43.28 -0.67 0.49
N VAL A 14 42.27 0.00 -0.06
CA VAL A 14 42.35 1.39 -0.54
C VAL A 14 41.23 2.25 0.07
N PRO A 15 41.43 3.55 0.33
CA PRO A 15 40.36 4.42 0.81
C PRO A 15 39.33 4.73 -0.30
N LYS A 16 38.09 5.08 0.08
CA LYS A 16 37.01 5.47 -0.85
C LYS A 16 37.37 6.66 -1.75
N SER A 17 38.30 7.51 -1.31
CA SER A 17 38.85 8.64 -2.08
C SER A 17 39.89 8.26 -3.14
N SER A 18 40.18 6.97 -3.33
CA SER A 18 41.24 6.52 -4.24
C SER A 18 40.91 6.77 -5.71
N THR A 19 41.93 7.15 -6.46
CA THR A 19 41.88 7.31 -7.92
C THR A 19 41.83 5.96 -8.63
N GLN A 20 41.37 5.94 -9.89
CA GLN A 20 41.32 4.73 -10.72
C GLN A 20 42.70 4.03 -10.83
N ASP A 21 43.77 4.83 -10.93
CA ASP A 21 45.14 4.30 -11.01
C ASP A 21 45.59 3.64 -9.71
N GLU A 22 45.16 4.14 -8.56
CA GLU A 22 45.45 3.56 -7.24
C GLU A 22 44.71 2.24 -7.03
N ILE A 23 43.44 2.17 -7.44
CA ILE A 23 42.62 0.95 -7.43
C ILE A 23 43.27 -0.13 -8.31
N LYS A 24 43.71 0.24 -9.51
CA LYS A 24 44.40 -0.67 -10.44
C LYS A 24 45.76 -1.15 -9.91
N LYS A 25 46.54 -0.28 -9.28
CA LYS A 25 47.82 -0.65 -8.64
C LYS A 25 47.59 -1.58 -7.44
N ALA A 26 46.57 -1.32 -6.63
CA ALA A 26 46.21 -2.15 -5.49
C ALA A 26 45.77 -3.56 -5.93
N TYR A 27 44.92 -3.65 -6.95
CA TYR A 27 44.53 -4.94 -7.55
C TYR A 27 45.74 -5.73 -8.05
N ARG A 28 46.64 -5.11 -8.85
CA ARG A 28 47.84 -5.81 -9.36
C ARG A 28 48.73 -6.36 -8.25
N ARG A 29 48.93 -5.59 -7.17
CA ARG A 29 49.73 -6.00 -6.00
C ARG A 29 49.09 -7.18 -5.28
N LEU A 30 47.79 -7.16 -5.06
CA LEU A 30 47.05 -8.21 -4.36
C LEU A 30 46.88 -9.46 -5.23
N ALA A 31 46.58 -9.30 -6.51
CA ALA A 31 46.49 -10.40 -7.48
C ALA A 31 47.80 -11.17 -7.60
N LEU A 32 48.97 -10.50 -7.59
CA LEU A 32 50.28 -11.16 -7.57
C LEU A 32 50.55 -11.94 -6.28
N ARG A 33 50.01 -11.48 -5.15
CA ARG A 33 50.23 -12.07 -3.82
C ARG A 33 49.36 -13.30 -3.56
N TYR A 34 48.16 -13.34 -4.12
CA TYR A 34 47.17 -14.40 -3.90
C TYR A 34 46.93 -15.27 -5.14
N HIS A 35 47.77 -15.17 -6.18
CA HIS A 35 47.61 -15.95 -7.40
C HIS A 35 47.79 -17.46 -7.14
N PRO A 36 46.88 -18.34 -7.59
CA PRO A 36 46.93 -19.78 -7.30
C PRO A 36 48.24 -20.45 -7.74
N ASP A 37 48.80 -20.07 -8.88
CA ASP A 37 50.08 -20.64 -9.36
C ASP A 37 51.35 -20.17 -8.62
N LYS A 38 51.26 -19.18 -7.72
CA LYS A 38 52.43 -18.55 -7.08
C LYS A 38 52.49 -18.74 -5.56
N VAL A 39 51.47 -19.34 -4.96
CA VAL A 39 51.33 -19.45 -3.50
C VAL A 39 51.55 -20.89 -3.06
N ASN A 40 52.35 -21.09 -2.00
CA ASN A 40 52.48 -22.39 -1.37
C ASN A 40 51.22 -22.68 -0.53
N ILE A 41 50.49 -23.74 -0.88
CA ILE A 41 49.18 -24.09 -0.29
C ILE A 41 49.26 -24.26 1.24
N ALA A 42 50.44 -24.61 1.77
CA ALA A 42 50.67 -24.75 3.21
C ALA A 42 50.74 -23.41 3.99
N GLU A 43 50.97 -22.27 3.33
CA GLU A 43 51.18 -20.97 4.00
C GLU A 43 49.94 -20.06 4.00
N VAL A 44 48.98 -20.26 3.08
CA VAL A 44 47.77 -19.43 2.98
C VAL A 44 46.54 -20.32 2.69
N PRO A 45 45.80 -20.76 3.72
CA PRO A 45 44.69 -21.72 3.58
C PRO A 45 43.45 -21.21 2.81
N ASP A 46 43.47 -19.96 2.31
CA ASP A 46 42.30 -19.26 1.73
C ASP A 46 42.65 -18.38 0.51
N HIS A 47 43.70 -18.74 -0.23
CA HIS A 47 44.21 -17.91 -1.32
C HIS A 47 43.24 -17.80 -2.51
N GLU A 48 42.49 -18.86 -2.84
CA GLU A 48 41.51 -18.86 -3.93
C GLU A 48 40.31 -17.95 -3.64
N THR A 49 39.73 -18.04 -2.44
CA THR A 49 38.61 -17.20 -2.02
C THR A 49 39.01 -15.72 -2.05
N ARG A 50 40.16 -15.39 -1.46
CA ARG A 50 40.67 -14.02 -1.45
C ARG A 50 40.95 -13.49 -2.85
N PHE A 51 41.51 -14.30 -3.73
CA PHE A 51 41.76 -13.89 -5.11
C PHE A 51 40.46 -13.57 -5.86
N ARG A 52 39.43 -14.40 -5.67
CA ARG A 52 38.09 -14.18 -6.24
C ARG A 52 37.46 -12.89 -5.72
N ASP A 53 37.53 -12.63 -4.42
CA ASP A 53 36.94 -11.43 -3.81
C ASP A 53 37.67 -10.14 -4.26
N ILE A 54 38.99 -10.20 -4.40
CA ILE A 54 39.81 -9.11 -4.95
C ILE A 54 39.45 -8.82 -6.42
N ALA A 55 39.20 -9.87 -7.23
CA ALA A 55 38.79 -9.71 -8.62
C ALA A 55 37.38 -9.10 -8.74
N ALA A 56 36.42 -9.57 -7.94
CA ALA A 56 35.06 -9.04 -7.90
C ALA A 56 35.02 -7.57 -7.45
N ALA A 57 35.82 -7.20 -6.44
CA ALA A 57 35.94 -5.82 -5.99
C ALA A 57 36.52 -4.90 -7.07
N TYR A 58 37.54 -5.37 -7.80
CA TYR A 58 38.12 -4.61 -8.91
C TYR A 58 37.15 -4.45 -10.08
N GLU A 59 36.34 -5.46 -10.41
CA GLU A 59 35.34 -5.37 -11.49
C GLU A 59 34.35 -4.22 -11.28
N VAL A 60 33.85 -4.06 -10.06
CA VAL A 60 32.88 -2.99 -9.72
C VAL A 60 33.57 -1.63 -9.58
N LEU A 61 34.73 -1.58 -8.91
CA LEU A 61 35.39 -0.30 -8.61
C LEU A 61 36.20 0.28 -9.78
N SER A 62 36.55 -0.54 -10.77
CA SER A 62 37.28 -0.08 -11.97
C SER A 62 36.37 0.62 -13.00
N ASP A 63 35.06 0.35 -13.01
CA ASP A 63 34.09 1.04 -13.85
C ASP A 63 33.53 2.28 -13.14
N PRO A 64 33.69 3.51 -13.69
CA PRO A 64 33.17 4.73 -13.07
C PRO A 64 31.66 4.72 -12.80
N LYS A 65 30.85 4.12 -13.69
CA LYS A 65 29.39 4.07 -13.54
C LYS A 65 29.00 3.09 -12.43
N LYS A 66 29.56 1.88 -12.45
CA LYS A 66 29.30 0.87 -11.41
C LYS A 66 29.79 1.34 -10.04
N ARG A 67 30.94 2.03 -9.98
CA ARG A 67 31.44 2.66 -8.75
C ARG A 67 30.49 3.72 -8.21
N GLN A 68 29.93 4.58 -9.05
CA GLN A 68 28.97 5.60 -8.61
C GLN A 68 27.68 4.97 -8.04
N VAL A 69 27.18 3.93 -8.71
CA VAL A 69 26.02 3.16 -8.25
C VAL A 69 26.33 2.45 -6.93
N TYR A 70 27.49 1.80 -6.83
CA TYR A 70 27.98 1.16 -5.60
C TYR A 70 28.11 2.16 -4.44
N ASP A 71 28.66 3.34 -4.70
CA ASP A 71 28.87 4.37 -3.68
C ASP A 71 27.56 4.95 -3.13
N LYS A 72 26.48 4.93 -3.92
CA LYS A 72 25.17 5.48 -3.58
C LYS A 72 24.20 4.42 -3.02
N TYR A 73 24.24 3.21 -3.57
CA TYR A 73 23.25 2.16 -3.34
C TYR A 73 23.84 0.81 -2.86
N GLY A 74 25.17 0.69 -2.73
CA GLY A 74 25.85 -0.55 -2.34
C GLY A 74 25.83 -1.63 -3.44
N MET A 75 26.21 -2.87 -3.07
CA MET A 75 26.26 -4.00 -4.02
C MET A 75 24.92 -4.28 -4.70
N MET A 76 23.82 -4.11 -3.96
CA MET A 76 22.47 -4.35 -4.47
C MET A 76 22.13 -3.38 -5.62
N GLY A 77 22.54 -2.12 -5.52
CA GLY A 77 22.37 -1.18 -6.63
C GLY A 77 23.18 -1.54 -7.87
N VAL A 78 24.39 -2.09 -7.71
CA VAL A 78 25.21 -2.54 -8.86
C VAL A 78 24.59 -3.76 -9.53
N GLN A 79 23.99 -4.65 -8.75
CA GLN A 79 23.27 -5.83 -9.25
C GLN A 79 21.99 -5.43 -10.00
N MET A 80 21.24 -4.45 -9.49
CA MET A 80 20.05 -3.92 -10.16
C MET A 80 20.41 -3.09 -11.41
N ALA A 81 21.47 -2.29 -11.38
CA ALA A 81 21.95 -1.57 -12.56
C ALA A 81 22.56 -2.48 -13.64
N GLY A 82 22.79 -3.76 -13.33
CA GLY A 82 23.22 -4.78 -14.28
C GLY A 82 22.06 -5.41 -15.08
N THR A 83 20.80 -5.12 -14.72
CA THR A 83 19.61 -5.50 -15.49
C THR A 83 19.03 -4.26 -16.17
N ASP A 84 18.60 -4.37 -17.44
CA ASP A 84 18.03 -3.23 -18.19
C ASP A 84 16.82 -2.60 -17.46
N ILE A 85 16.08 -3.43 -16.72
CA ILE A 85 14.92 -3.06 -15.90
C ILE A 85 15.33 -2.21 -14.68
N GLY A 86 16.43 -2.53 -14.01
CA GLY A 86 16.83 -1.83 -12.79
C GLY A 86 17.43 -0.45 -13.05
N ALA A 87 18.08 -0.25 -14.20
CA ALA A 87 18.53 1.08 -14.63
C ALA A 87 17.35 2.02 -14.92
N GLN A 88 16.30 1.51 -15.59
CA GLN A 88 15.08 2.26 -15.86
C GLN A 88 14.32 2.60 -14.57
N LEU A 89 14.21 1.66 -13.61
CA LEU A 89 13.48 1.89 -12.36
C LEU A 89 14.05 3.04 -11.51
N VAL A 90 15.38 3.13 -11.39
CA VAL A 90 16.05 4.18 -10.60
C VAL A 90 15.85 5.57 -11.23
N GLU A 91 15.82 5.65 -12.55
CA GLU A 91 15.49 6.89 -13.26
C GLU A 91 14.02 7.25 -13.09
N ILE A 92 13.11 6.28 -13.19
CA ILE A 92 11.65 6.46 -13.02
C ILE A 92 11.30 6.97 -11.61
N GLU A 93 11.90 6.44 -10.54
CA GLU A 93 11.63 6.88 -9.18
C GLU A 93 11.98 8.37 -8.96
N SER A 94 13.14 8.78 -9.49
CA SER A 94 13.60 10.17 -9.43
C SER A 94 12.75 11.11 -10.29
N LEU A 95 12.29 10.63 -11.46
CA LEU A 95 11.42 11.37 -12.36
C LEU A 95 10.02 11.56 -11.75
N LEU A 96 9.45 10.51 -11.15
CA LEU A 96 8.15 10.57 -10.48
C LEU A 96 8.16 11.57 -9.33
N CYS A 97 9.18 11.55 -8.47
CA CYS A 97 9.30 12.53 -7.38
C CYS A 97 9.38 13.97 -7.91
N ALA A 98 10.13 14.19 -9.00
CA ALA A 98 10.19 15.50 -9.64
C ALA A 98 8.82 15.92 -10.21
N VAL A 99 8.10 15.00 -10.86
CA VAL A 99 6.76 15.25 -11.42
C VAL A 99 5.75 15.60 -10.33
N PHE A 100 5.69 14.85 -9.22
CA PHE A 100 4.77 15.16 -8.11
C PHE A 100 5.11 16.49 -7.43
N SER A 101 6.39 16.80 -7.30
CA SER A 101 6.85 18.09 -6.76
C SER A 101 6.40 19.25 -7.66
N ILE A 102 6.56 19.11 -8.97
CA ILE A 102 6.09 20.10 -9.95
C ILE A 102 4.58 20.27 -9.84
N ILE A 103 3.81 19.17 -9.88
CA ILE A 103 2.34 19.22 -9.76
C ILE A 103 1.90 19.91 -8.48
N SER A 104 2.54 19.61 -7.36
CA SER A 104 2.24 20.25 -6.06
C SER A 104 2.49 21.75 -6.11
N ILE A 105 3.58 22.21 -6.73
CA ILE A 105 3.86 23.64 -6.94
C ILE A 105 2.76 24.28 -7.81
N LEU A 106 2.32 23.60 -8.88
CA LEU A 106 1.26 24.12 -9.76
C LEU A 106 -0.08 24.27 -9.00
N ILE A 107 -0.42 23.31 -8.14
CA ILE A 107 -1.61 23.37 -7.29
C ILE A 107 -1.50 24.53 -6.29
N ILE A 108 -0.35 24.70 -5.65
CA ILE A 108 -0.10 25.80 -4.70
C ILE A 108 -0.27 27.15 -5.39
N LEU A 109 0.32 27.35 -6.57
CA LEU A 109 0.16 28.59 -7.35
C LEU A 109 -1.30 28.86 -7.71
N THR A 110 -2.07 27.81 -8.02
CA THR A 110 -3.52 27.91 -8.27
C THR A 110 -4.29 28.33 -7.01
N ILE A 111 -3.97 27.76 -5.85
CA ILE A 111 -4.55 28.14 -4.56
C ILE A 111 -4.23 29.61 -4.23
N ILE A 112 -2.99 30.04 -4.45
CA ILE A 112 -2.57 31.43 -4.23
C ILE A 112 -3.35 32.38 -5.15
N PHE A 113 -3.48 32.06 -6.44
CA PHE A 113 -4.28 32.85 -7.39
C PHE A 113 -5.73 33.03 -6.91
N ILE A 114 -6.39 31.93 -6.54
CA ILE A 114 -7.79 31.95 -6.07
C ILE A 114 -7.91 32.74 -4.76
N SER A 115 -6.92 32.63 -3.88
CA SER A 115 -6.87 33.39 -2.63
C SER A 115 -6.73 34.90 -2.89
N PHE A 116 -5.84 35.30 -3.81
CA PHE A 116 -5.69 36.70 -4.20
C PHE A 116 -6.96 37.25 -4.84
N LEU A 117 -7.58 36.46 -5.72
CA LEU A 117 -8.84 36.84 -6.35
C LEU A 117 -9.94 37.03 -5.29
N THR A 118 -10.02 36.14 -4.31
CA THR A 118 -11.00 36.20 -3.22
C THR A 118 -10.86 37.49 -2.42
N ILE A 119 -9.66 37.77 -1.92
CA ILE A 119 -9.39 38.93 -1.07
C ILE A 119 -9.60 40.24 -1.86
N ARG A 120 -9.24 40.25 -3.15
CA ARG A 120 -9.43 41.41 -4.02
C ARG A 120 -10.89 41.68 -4.36
N VAL A 121 -11.67 40.64 -4.69
CA VAL A 121 -13.09 40.80 -5.06
C VAL A 121 -13.94 41.13 -3.83
N ASP A 122 -13.56 40.64 -2.65
CA ASP A 122 -14.20 41.04 -1.38
C ASP A 122 -13.82 42.45 -0.91
N GLY A 123 -12.98 43.18 -1.66
CA GLY A 123 -12.61 44.56 -1.36
C GLY A 123 -11.72 44.71 -0.11
N ARG A 124 -11.13 43.62 0.38
CA ARG A 124 -10.21 43.65 1.53
C ARG A 124 -8.85 44.26 1.17
N VAL A 125 -8.48 44.19 -0.10
CA VAL A 125 -7.26 44.78 -0.66
C VAL A 125 -7.57 45.53 -1.97
N ASN A 126 -6.89 46.64 -2.20
CA ASN A 126 -7.05 47.48 -3.40
C ASN A 126 -5.98 47.19 -4.46
N TRP A 127 -5.56 45.93 -4.60
CA TRP A 127 -4.55 45.56 -5.58
C TRP A 127 -5.02 45.74 -7.01
N ASN A 128 -4.10 46.04 -7.91
CA ASN A 128 -4.40 45.96 -9.33
C ASN A 128 -4.64 44.48 -9.73
N TYR A 129 -5.60 44.17 -10.60
CA TYR A 129 -5.82 42.80 -11.08
C TYR A 129 -4.57 42.20 -11.76
N TYR A 130 -3.63 43.02 -12.25
CA TYR A 130 -2.32 42.53 -12.71
C TYR A 130 -1.57 41.79 -11.59
N VAL A 131 -1.65 42.25 -10.33
CA VAL A 131 -1.01 41.60 -9.18
C VAL A 131 -1.71 40.28 -8.83
N VAL A 132 -3.05 40.28 -8.90
CA VAL A 132 -3.87 39.10 -8.59
C VAL A 132 -3.55 37.93 -9.53
N PHE A 133 -3.28 38.21 -10.80
CA PHE A 133 -3.01 37.19 -11.83
C PHE A 133 -1.55 36.74 -11.91
N ILE A 134 -0.61 37.34 -11.16
CA ILE A 134 0.80 36.94 -11.17
C ILE A 134 0.99 35.43 -10.97
N PRO A 135 0.36 34.76 -9.99
CA PRO A 135 0.55 33.32 -9.81
C PRO A 135 0.11 32.50 -11.03
N LEU A 136 -0.96 32.93 -11.72
CA LEU A 136 -1.43 32.28 -12.94
C LEU A 136 -0.48 32.52 -14.13
N TRP A 137 0.13 33.70 -14.23
CA TRP A 137 1.13 33.96 -15.26
C TRP A 137 2.46 33.26 -15.02
N ILE A 138 2.81 32.98 -13.76
CA ILE A 138 3.94 32.10 -13.45
C ILE A 138 3.66 30.68 -14.00
N LEU A 139 2.42 30.18 -13.85
CA LEU A 139 2.01 28.89 -14.42
C LEU A 139 2.13 28.88 -15.95
N ASP A 140 1.59 29.90 -16.61
CA ASP A 140 1.69 30.06 -18.06
C ASP A 140 3.15 30.12 -18.52
N ALA A 141 4.01 30.86 -17.81
CA ALA A 141 5.43 30.98 -18.13
C ALA A 141 6.17 29.65 -18.00
N VAL A 142 5.91 28.88 -16.94
CA VAL A 142 6.48 27.53 -16.76
C VAL A 142 6.06 26.61 -17.90
N LEU A 143 4.78 26.65 -18.30
CA LEU A 143 4.26 25.85 -19.41
C LEU A 143 4.95 26.23 -20.74
N ILE A 144 5.08 27.53 -21.02
CA ILE A 144 5.76 28.03 -22.23
C ILE A 144 7.23 27.59 -22.25
N LEU A 145 7.95 27.76 -21.14
CA LEU A 145 9.36 27.34 -21.03
C LEU A 145 9.52 25.84 -21.23
N THR A 146 8.59 25.04 -20.71
CA THR A 146 8.59 23.57 -20.89
C THR A 146 8.42 23.20 -22.37
N ILE A 147 7.49 23.87 -23.08
CA ILE A 147 7.27 23.64 -24.52
C ILE A 147 8.49 24.09 -25.34
N ILE A 148 9.12 25.21 -24.98
CA ILE A 148 10.35 25.70 -25.65
C ILE A 148 11.51 24.74 -25.40
N TYR A 149 11.65 24.21 -24.19
CA TYR A 149 12.65 23.19 -23.86
C TYR A 149 12.45 21.93 -24.71
N GLN A 150 11.22 21.45 -24.85
CA GLN A 150 10.89 20.32 -25.73
C GLN A 150 11.21 20.58 -27.20
N LEU A 151 11.04 21.82 -27.67
CA LEU A 151 11.42 22.24 -29.03
C LEU A 151 12.95 22.32 -29.24
N SER A 152 13.70 22.62 -28.17
CA SER A 152 15.15 22.83 -28.22
C SER A 152 15.95 21.54 -28.08
N ARG A 153 15.33 20.44 -27.60
CA ARG A 153 16.00 19.15 -27.41
C ARG A 153 16.33 18.51 -28.77
N PRO A 154 17.60 18.13 -29.03
CA PRO A 154 17.95 17.40 -30.25
C PRO A 154 17.25 16.03 -30.27
N VAL A 155 16.67 15.66 -31.42
CA VAL A 155 16.01 14.35 -31.66
C VAL A 155 17.08 13.29 -31.97
N GLY A 156 18.11 13.23 -31.12
CA GLY A 156 19.45 12.72 -31.47
C GLY A 156 19.77 11.31 -31.02
N ASP A 157 19.87 11.04 -29.72
CA ASP A 157 20.67 9.89 -29.27
C ASP A 157 19.98 8.96 -28.23
N ASP A 158 18.76 9.27 -27.77
CA ASP A 158 18.07 8.46 -26.74
C ASP A 158 16.87 7.65 -27.28
N ASP A 159 16.44 7.89 -28.53
CA ASP A 159 15.25 7.26 -29.13
C ASP A 159 15.62 6.01 -29.99
N GLU A 160 16.87 5.52 -29.94
CA GLU A 160 17.30 4.30 -30.68
C GLU A 160 16.88 2.99 -29.99
N ASP A 161 16.52 3.01 -28.70
CA ASP A 161 16.18 1.82 -27.92
C ASP A 161 14.66 1.58 -27.78
N ASP A 162 13.81 2.55 -28.13
CA ASP A 162 12.35 2.41 -28.04
C ASP A 162 11.73 1.98 -29.38
N HIS A 163 11.42 0.68 -29.42
CA HIS A 163 10.62 -0.08 -30.40
C HIS A 163 11.37 -0.73 -31.58
N ASP A 164 12.03 -1.85 -31.28
CA ASP A 164 12.16 -2.98 -32.24
C ASP A 164 10.91 -3.90 -32.24
N GLU A 165 9.81 -3.54 -31.56
CA GLU A 165 8.58 -4.36 -31.48
C GLU A 165 7.64 -4.27 -32.71
N ASP A 166 7.85 -3.32 -33.62
CA ASP A 166 6.99 -3.13 -34.81
C ASP A 166 7.52 -3.79 -36.10
N ASP A 167 8.53 -4.67 -36.03
CA ASP A 167 8.96 -5.51 -37.17
C ASP A 167 8.32 -6.92 -37.12
N HIS A 168 7.12 -7.04 -36.53
CA HIS A 168 6.22 -8.19 -36.70
C HIS A 168 5.07 -7.89 -37.68
N ASP A 169 5.35 -7.20 -38.78
CA ASP A 169 4.47 -7.21 -39.95
C ASP A 169 5.04 -8.18 -41.00
N HIS A 170 4.16 -9.08 -41.42
CA HIS A 170 4.27 -10.10 -42.47
C HIS A 170 5.50 -10.05 -43.38
N ASP A 171 6.16 -11.22 -43.46
CA ASP A 171 7.02 -11.66 -44.56
C ASP A 171 6.24 -11.65 -45.88
N ASP A 172 5.98 -10.46 -46.42
CA ASP A 172 5.56 -10.26 -47.79
C ASP A 172 6.82 -10.20 -48.66
N GLY A 173 7.49 -11.35 -48.85
CA GLY A 173 8.17 -11.79 -50.07
C GLY A 173 9.12 -10.85 -50.85
N GLU A 174 9.53 -9.71 -50.33
CA GLU A 174 10.44 -8.77 -51.01
C GLU A 174 11.78 -8.66 -50.29
N THR A 175 12.84 -8.99 -51.02
CA THR A 175 14.24 -8.91 -50.63
C THR A 175 14.64 -7.45 -50.40
N THR A 176 14.32 -6.91 -49.21
CA THR A 176 14.70 -5.56 -48.83
C THR A 176 16.18 -5.53 -48.43
N THR A 177 17.00 -4.84 -49.23
CA THR A 177 18.43 -4.65 -48.98
C THR A 177 18.68 -3.85 -47.69
N SER A 178 19.84 -4.01 -47.04
CA SER A 178 20.18 -3.28 -45.80
C SER A 178 20.06 -1.75 -45.95
N ALA A 179 20.30 -1.23 -47.16
CA ALA A 179 20.10 0.18 -47.51
C ALA A 179 18.62 0.61 -47.41
N GLY A 180 17.68 -0.25 -47.83
CA GLY A 180 16.24 0.03 -47.75
C GLY A 180 15.70 0.07 -46.32
N ARG A 181 16.27 -0.75 -45.41
CA ARG A 181 15.93 -0.73 -43.97
C ARG A 181 16.45 0.55 -43.31
N GLU A 182 17.66 0.98 -43.65
CA GLU A 182 18.27 2.22 -43.12
C GLU A 182 17.53 3.47 -43.62
N GLU A 183 17.07 3.47 -44.87
CA GLU A 183 16.28 4.58 -45.44
C GLU A 183 14.88 4.67 -44.83
N ARG A 184 14.20 3.53 -44.60
CA ARG A 184 12.94 3.47 -43.84
C ARG A 184 13.10 3.97 -42.39
N LYS A 185 14.19 3.61 -41.69
CA LYS A 185 14.49 4.13 -40.34
C LYS A 185 14.68 5.65 -40.36
N LYS A 186 15.46 6.19 -41.31
CA LYS A 186 15.64 7.64 -41.49
C LYS A 186 14.34 8.36 -41.84
N GLN A 187 13.45 7.74 -42.61
CA GLN A 187 12.14 8.29 -42.93
C GLN A 187 11.22 8.35 -41.68
N LYS A 188 11.11 7.25 -40.94
CA LYS A 188 10.34 7.20 -39.68
C LYS A 188 10.84 8.24 -38.66
N LEU A 189 12.16 8.42 -38.52
CA LEU A 189 12.76 9.44 -37.65
C LEU A 189 12.40 10.88 -38.08
N ARG A 190 12.43 11.16 -39.39
CA ARG A 190 12.03 12.47 -39.95
C ARG A 190 10.55 12.76 -39.70
N GLU A 191 9.68 11.75 -39.85
CA GLU A 191 8.24 11.89 -39.59
C GLU A 191 7.96 12.13 -38.10
N ARG A 192 8.57 11.35 -37.18
CA ARG A 192 8.49 11.56 -35.72
C ARG A 192 8.96 12.96 -35.33
N LYS A 193 10.10 13.41 -35.87
CA LYS A 193 10.62 14.77 -35.65
C LYS A 193 9.64 15.84 -36.12
N ARG A 194 9.05 15.68 -37.31
CA ARG A 194 8.07 16.62 -37.86
C ARG A 194 6.79 16.66 -37.02
N GLN A 195 6.29 15.52 -36.56
CA GLN A 195 5.12 15.44 -35.68
C GLN A 195 5.38 16.12 -34.33
N ARG A 196 6.54 15.86 -33.69
CA ARG A 196 6.94 16.49 -32.43
C ARG A 196 7.01 18.01 -32.54
N ILE A 197 7.71 18.52 -33.56
CA ILE A 197 7.83 19.97 -33.82
C ILE A 197 6.45 20.59 -34.08
N THR A 198 5.63 19.95 -34.92
CA THR A 198 4.29 20.47 -35.24
C THR A 198 3.40 20.51 -33.99
N GLY A 199 3.42 19.45 -33.18
CA GLY A 199 2.67 19.36 -31.93
C GLY A 199 3.08 20.43 -30.92
N SER A 200 4.39 20.62 -30.69
CA SER A 200 4.89 21.65 -29.77
C SER A 200 4.59 23.08 -30.24
N ILE A 201 4.65 23.35 -31.56
CA ILE A 201 4.24 24.65 -32.11
C ILE A 201 2.75 24.91 -31.86
N VAL A 202 1.88 23.92 -32.12
CA VAL A 202 0.44 24.04 -31.85
C VAL A 202 0.17 24.30 -30.36
N ALA A 203 0.85 23.56 -29.47
CA ALA A 203 0.74 23.75 -28.03
C ALA A 203 1.18 25.16 -27.59
N LEU A 204 2.25 25.69 -28.18
CA LEU A 204 2.73 27.05 -27.91
C LEU A 204 1.71 28.10 -28.35
N ILE A 205 1.13 27.97 -29.54
CA ILE A 205 0.09 28.88 -30.04
C ILE A 205 -1.14 28.87 -29.13
N ILE A 206 -1.60 27.69 -28.71
CA ILE A 206 -2.74 27.55 -27.81
C ILE A 206 -2.47 28.26 -26.48
N THR A 207 -1.31 28.02 -25.90
CA THR A 207 -0.91 28.61 -24.62
C THR A 207 -0.83 30.14 -24.74
N MET A 208 -0.22 30.65 -25.81
CA MET A 208 -0.12 32.09 -26.04
C MET A 208 -1.50 32.75 -26.20
N LEU A 209 -2.42 32.13 -26.96
CA LEU A 209 -3.79 32.64 -27.10
C LEU A 209 -4.54 32.65 -25.77
N PHE A 210 -4.32 31.65 -24.91
CA PHE A 210 -4.91 31.60 -23.58
C PHE A 210 -4.34 32.68 -22.65
N THR A 211 -3.03 32.91 -22.66
CA THR A 211 -2.42 34.01 -21.91
C THR A 211 -2.91 35.38 -22.40
N VAL A 212 -3.04 35.58 -23.72
CA VAL A 212 -3.63 36.80 -24.28
C VAL A 212 -5.07 36.99 -23.79
N PHE A 213 -5.88 35.92 -23.75
CA PHE A 213 -7.23 35.97 -23.18
C PHE A 213 -7.22 36.43 -21.71
N GLN A 214 -6.35 35.88 -20.88
CA GLN A 214 -6.21 36.30 -19.48
C GLN A 214 -5.82 37.78 -19.33
N VAL A 215 -4.86 38.26 -20.13
CA VAL A 215 -4.43 39.66 -20.11
C VAL A 215 -5.59 40.60 -20.47
N LEU A 216 -6.42 40.21 -21.44
CA LEU A 216 -7.61 40.98 -21.80
C LEU A 216 -8.67 40.95 -20.69
N ILE A 217 -8.86 39.82 -20.00
CA ILE A 217 -9.72 39.76 -18.80
C ILE A 217 -9.23 40.75 -17.74
N VAL A 218 -7.94 40.74 -17.42
CA VAL A 218 -7.34 41.66 -16.43
C VAL A 218 -7.53 43.12 -16.82
N LYS A 219 -7.35 43.43 -18.11
CA LYS A 219 -7.57 44.79 -18.62
C LYS A 219 -9.03 45.24 -18.45
N LYS A 220 -10.00 44.38 -18.79
CA LYS A 220 -11.43 44.66 -18.59
C LYS A 220 -11.79 44.77 -17.10
N ALA A 221 -11.21 43.94 -16.24
CA ALA A 221 -11.49 43.93 -14.81
C ALA A 221 -10.96 45.18 -14.09
N ASN A 222 -9.84 45.73 -14.54
CA ASN A 222 -9.29 46.99 -14.01
C ASN A 222 -10.03 48.23 -14.56
N ASP A 223 -10.33 48.24 -15.87
CA ASP A 223 -11.05 49.33 -16.52
C ASP A 223 -12.15 48.76 -17.42
N PRO A 224 -13.39 48.66 -16.89
CA PRO A 224 -14.54 48.11 -17.62
C PRO A 224 -14.89 48.83 -18.91
N SER A 225 -14.47 50.10 -19.06
CA SER A 225 -14.77 50.93 -20.23
C SER A 225 -13.74 50.80 -21.35
N SER A 226 -12.55 50.26 -21.05
CA SER A 226 -11.41 50.27 -21.97
C SER A 226 -11.54 49.35 -23.18
N ILE A 227 -12.24 48.21 -23.03
CA ILE A 227 -12.39 47.17 -24.05
C ILE A 227 -13.76 46.51 -23.97
N THR A 228 -14.26 45.99 -25.09
CA THR A 228 -15.56 45.30 -25.14
C THR A 228 -15.43 43.80 -24.88
N GLY A 229 -16.49 43.15 -24.40
CA GLY A 229 -16.57 41.71 -24.22
C GLY A 229 -16.16 40.91 -25.46
N PRO A 230 -16.64 41.24 -26.68
CA PRO A 230 -16.16 40.59 -27.91
C PRO A 230 -14.66 40.70 -28.13
N GLN A 231 -14.04 41.85 -27.80
CA GLN A 231 -12.58 41.99 -27.88
C GLN A 231 -11.87 41.10 -26.85
N VAL A 232 -12.41 41.01 -25.62
CA VAL A 232 -11.87 40.12 -24.58
C VAL A 232 -11.94 38.67 -25.01
N PHE A 233 -13.08 38.20 -25.51
CA PHE A 233 -13.30 36.79 -25.86
C PHE A 233 -12.77 36.38 -27.24
N ALA A 234 -12.27 37.30 -28.07
CA ALA A 234 -11.76 36.98 -29.40
C ALA A 234 -10.69 35.86 -29.41
N PRO A 235 -9.66 35.86 -28.53
CA PRO A 235 -8.69 34.76 -28.49
C PRO A 235 -9.32 33.44 -28.04
N TYR A 236 -10.28 33.49 -27.12
CA TYR A 236 -11.01 32.30 -26.66
C TYR A 236 -11.86 31.68 -27.79
N PHE A 237 -12.56 32.49 -28.58
CA PHE A 237 -13.32 31.99 -29.73
C PHE A 237 -12.42 31.46 -30.85
N ALA A 238 -11.24 32.06 -31.06
CA ALA A 238 -10.24 31.49 -31.97
C ALA A 238 -9.80 30.10 -31.52
N LEU A 239 -9.55 29.91 -30.21
CA LEU A 239 -9.23 28.62 -29.62
C LEU A 239 -10.37 27.60 -29.77
N GLU A 240 -11.60 27.96 -29.42
CA GLU A 240 -12.76 27.08 -29.59
C GLU A 240 -12.99 26.72 -31.06
N GLY A 241 -12.82 27.66 -31.98
CA GLY A 241 -12.88 27.41 -33.43
C GLY A 241 -11.84 26.40 -33.90
N PHE A 242 -10.60 26.52 -33.43
CA PHE A 242 -9.54 25.55 -33.73
C PHE A 242 -9.89 24.15 -33.23
N PHE A 243 -10.32 24.01 -31.97
CA PHE A 243 -10.74 22.72 -31.42
C PHE A 243 -11.96 22.16 -32.15
N PHE A 244 -12.90 23.01 -32.56
CA PHE A 244 -14.08 22.59 -33.30
C PHE A 244 -13.70 21.99 -34.67
N ILE A 245 -12.77 22.59 -35.40
CA ILE A 245 -12.28 22.06 -36.69
C ILE A 245 -11.64 20.68 -36.51
N ILE A 246 -10.83 20.49 -35.45
CA ILE A 246 -10.24 19.18 -35.13
C ILE A 246 -11.35 18.15 -34.87
N SER A 247 -12.33 18.49 -34.03
CA SER A 247 -13.46 17.61 -33.74
C SER A 247 -14.27 17.25 -34.97
N ILE A 248 -14.52 18.21 -35.88
CA ILE A 248 -15.20 17.94 -37.16
C ILE A 248 -14.39 16.97 -38.02
N THR A 249 -13.07 17.14 -38.08
CA THR A 249 -12.18 16.24 -38.84
C THR A 249 -12.26 14.81 -38.29
N GLN A 250 -12.23 14.67 -36.96
CA GLN A 250 -12.38 13.37 -36.28
C GLN A 250 -13.75 12.74 -36.55
N ILE A 251 -14.83 13.53 -36.52
CA ILE A 251 -16.18 13.07 -36.83
C ILE A 251 -16.28 12.57 -38.27
N VAL A 252 -15.72 13.31 -39.24
CA VAL A 252 -15.72 12.89 -40.65
C VAL A 252 -14.98 11.56 -40.82
N MET A 253 -13.82 11.40 -40.19
CA MET A 253 -13.07 10.13 -40.21
C MET A 253 -13.86 8.99 -39.57
N ALA A 254 -14.45 9.22 -38.38
CA ALA A 254 -15.20 8.21 -37.66
C ALA A 254 -16.50 7.82 -38.39
N LEU A 255 -17.17 8.76 -39.05
CA LEU A 255 -18.34 8.50 -39.88
C LEU A 255 -17.99 7.72 -41.15
N LYS A 256 -16.86 8.01 -41.79
CA LYS A 256 -16.36 7.22 -42.94
C LYS A 256 -16.06 5.78 -42.51
N ALA A 257 -15.36 5.59 -41.39
CA ALA A 257 -15.10 4.26 -40.84
C ALA A 257 -16.39 3.53 -40.45
N SER A 258 -17.32 4.22 -39.78
CA SER A 258 -18.62 3.65 -39.40
C SER A 258 -19.52 3.33 -40.59
N ALA A 259 -19.36 4.06 -41.70
CA ALA A 259 -20.03 3.78 -42.96
C ALA A 259 -19.49 2.52 -43.63
N ALA A 260 -18.17 2.33 -43.60
CA ALA A 260 -17.52 1.11 -44.08
C ALA A 260 -17.89 -0.12 -43.22
N ALA A 261 -18.14 0.06 -41.92
CA ALA A 261 -18.52 -0.99 -40.99
C ALA A 261 -20.04 -1.22 -40.83
N GLU A 262 -20.88 -0.68 -41.72
CA GLU A 262 -22.35 -0.86 -41.75
C GLU A 262 -23.10 -0.55 -40.41
N ILE A 263 -22.54 0.31 -39.56
CA ILE A 263 -23.12 0.64 -38.26
C ILE A 263 -24.47 1.38 -38.41
N PRO A 264 -25.52 1.10 -37.60
CA PRO A 264 -26.84 1.73 -37.71
C PRO A 264 -26.81 3.26 -37.52
N LEU A 265 -27.72 3.97 -38.19
CA LEU A 265 -27.80 5.44 -38.19
C LEU A 265 -27.92 6.03 -36.77
N SER A 266 -28.67 5.38 -35.87
CA SER A 266 -28.83 5.82 -34.49
C SER A 266 -27.51 5.84 -33.71
N ALA A 267 -26.65 4.85 -33.94
CA ALA A 267 -25.32 4.79 -33.31
C ALA A 267 -24.38 5.85 -33.90
N ARG A 268 -24.45 6.10 -35.22
CA ARG A 268 -23.71 7.21 -35.87
C ARG A 268 -24.14 8.57 -35.32
N LEU A 269 -25.43 8.79 -35.13
CA LEU A 269 -25.96 10.04 -34.58
C LEU A 269 -25.53 10.23 -33.11
N LYS A 270 -25.53 9.14 -32.32
CA LYS A 270 -25.02 9.15 -30.95
C LYS A 270 -23.52 9.50 -30.91
N LEU A 271 -22.72 8.94 -31.81
CA LEU A 271 -21.29 9.24 -31.92
C LEU A 271 -21.04 10.74 -32.21
N VAL A 272 -21.75 11.29 -33.19
CA VAL A 272 -21.66 12.72 -33.53
C VAL A 272 -22.06 13.58 -32.32
N PHE A 273 -23.16 13.22 -31.64
CA PHE A 273 -23.60 13.93 -30.46
C PHE A 273 -22.54 13.93 -29.36
N GLU A 274 -21.99 12.76 -28.98
CA GLU A 274 -20.96 12.63 -27.93
C GLU A 274 -19.68 13.41 -28.23
N LEU A 275 -19.34 13.60 -29.51
CA LEU A 275 -18.16 14.38 -29.91
C LEU A 275 -18.39 15.91 -29.93
N LEU A 276 -19.63 16.37 -30.15
CA LEU A 276 -19.92 17.81 -30.33
C LEU A 276 -20.57 18.49 -29.13
N TRP A 277 -21.40 17.78 -28.34
CA TRP A 277 -22.28 18.41 -27.35
C TRP A 277 -21.51 19.31 -26.35
N TRP A 278 -20.36 18.86 -25.85
CA TRP A 278 -19.53 19.60 -24.91
C TRP A 278 -18.97 20.90 -25.52
N LYS A 279 -18.56 20.86 -26.79
CA LYS A 279 -18.05 22.04 -27.52
C LYS A 279 -19.16 23.08 -27.71
N VAL A 280 -20.36 22.62 -28.07
CA VAL A 280 -21.53 23.49 -28.23
C VAL A 280 -21.91 24.14 -26.90
N ILE A 281 -22.00 23.37 -25.82
CA ILE A 281 -22.33 23.89 -24.47
C ILE A 281 -21.32 24.95 -24.03
N ARG A 282 -20.02 24.71 -24.21
CA ARG A 282 -18.96 25.67 -23.87
C ARG A 282 -19.03 26.95 -24.70
N LEU A 283 -19.27 26.82 -26.00
CA LEU A 283 -19.41 27.95 -26.89
C LEU A 283 -20.61 28.82 -26.51
N VAL A 284 -21.76 28.19 -26.25
CA VAL A 284 -22.98 28.89 -25.79
C VAL A 284 -22.73 29.60 -24.46
N LEU A 285 -22.10 28.93 -23.49
CA LEU A 285 -21.74 29.54 -22.22
C LEU A 285 -20.85 30.78 -22.39
N ALA A 286 -19.80 30.68 -23.20
CA ALA A 286 -18.89 31.80 -23.45
C ALA A 286 -19.60 32.99 -24.11
N VAL A 287 -20.50 32.74 -25.08
CA VAL A 287 -21.32 33.78 -25.70
C VAL A 287 -22.25 34.44 -24.69
N LEU A 288 -22.93 33.67 -23.84
CA LEU A 288 -23.81 34.22 -22.81
C LEU A 288 -23.05 35.07 -21.79
N ILE A 289 -21.88 34.61 -21.32
CA ILE A 289 -21.01 35.37 -20.42
C ILE A 289 -20.53 36.66 -21.09
N MET A 290 -20.06 36.59 -22.34
CA MET A 290 -19.61 37.75 -23.10
C MET A 290 -20.71 38.81 -23.22
N LEU A 291 -21.93 38.40 -23.59
CA LEU A 291 -23.07 39.30 -23.70
C LEU A 291 -23.49 39.88 -22.34
N ARG A 292 -23.41 39.08 -21.27
CA ARG A 292 -23.81 39.51 -19.92
C ARG A 292 -22.85 40.52 -19.33
N ILE A 293 -21.54 40.35 -19.51
CA ILE A 293 -20.49 41.24 -18.98
C ILE A 293 -20.59 42.65 -19.58
N ASP A 294 -21.02 42.78 -20.84
CA ASP A 294 -21.25 44.07 -21.49
C ASP A 294 -22.70 44.58 -21.32
N ASP A 295 -23.47 43.98 -20.40
CA ASP A 295 -24.88 44.30 -20.11
C ASP A 295 -25.79 44.29 -21.36
N LYS A 296 -25.46 43.50 -22.39
CA LYS A 296 -26.29 43.32 -23.59
C LYS A 296 -27.51 42.45 -23.33
N ILE A 297 -27.42 41.57 -22.35
CA ILE A 297 -28.52 40.78 -21.82
C ILE A 297 -28.65 41.08 -20.32
N THR A 298 -29.89 41.16 -19.82
CA THR A 298 -30.20 41.56 -18.44
C THR A 298 -30.73 40.42 -17.57
N CYS A 299 -30.62 39.17 -18.05
CA CYS A 299 -31.03 37.99 -17.29
C CYS A 299 -30.10 37.74 -16.08
N SER A 300 -30.60 36.94 -15.12
CA SER A 300 -29.81 36.54 -13.95
C SER A 300 -28.62 35.67 -14.36
N TRP A 301 -27.56 35.69 -13.56
CA TRP A 301 -26.39 34.84 -13.78
C TRP A 301 -26.73 33.35 -13.67
N GLY A 302 -27.78 32.99 -12.94
CA GLY A 302 -28.34 31.63 -12.97
C GLY A 302 -28.80 31.19 -14.37
N ILE A 303 -29.38 32.10 -15.16
CA ILE A 303 -29.78 31.83 -16.55
C ILE A 303 -28.54 31.71 -17.44
N VAL A 304 -27.54 32.57 -17.25
CA VAL A 304 -26.26 32.53 -17.99
C VAL A 304 -25.55 31.18 -17.79
N PHE A 305 -25.67 30.57 -16.60
CA PHE A 305 -25.06 29.28 -16.28
C PHE A 305 -25.92 28.05 -16.63
N ILE A 306 -27.08 28.19 -17.28
CA ILE A 306 -27.89 27.06 -17.80
C ILE A 306 -27.06 26.01 -18.54
N PRO A 307 -26.13 26.37 -19.45
CA PRO A 307 -25.30 25.39 -20.14
C PRO A 307 -24.52 24.47 -19.17
N LEU A 308 -24.08 24.97 -18.00
CA LEU A 308 -23.39 24.17 -16.99
C LEU A 308 -24.33 23.20 -16.25
N TYR A 309 -25.58 23.59 -16.00
CA TYR A 309 -26.58 22.69 -15.42
C TYR A 309 -26.96 21.56 -16.38
N LEU A 310 -26.99 21.81 -17.70
CA LEU A 310 -27.28 20.79 -18.72
C LEU A 310 -26.24 19.66 -18.73
N VAL A 311 -25.00 19.94 -18.33
CA VAL A 311 -23.94 18.93 -18.18
C VAL A 311 -24.34 17.88 -17.14
N GLY A 312 -24.86 18.32 -16.00
CA GLY A 312 -25.29 17.45 -14.92
C GLY A 312 -26.50 16.61 -15.33
N VAL A 313 -27.45 17.23 -16.04
CA VAL A 313 -28.60 16.50 -16.61
C VAL A 313 -28.12 15.41 -17.58
N LYS A 314 -27.14 15.69 -18.44
CA LYS A 314 -26.58 14.70 -19.38
C LYS A 314 -26.00 13.49 -18.64
N TYR A 315 -25.17 13.72 -17.63
CA TYR A 315 -24.55 12.63 -16.86
C TYR A 315 -25.56 11.86 -16.00
N LEU A 316 -26.55 12.55 -15.43
CA LEU A 316 -27.64 11.90 -14.71
C LEU A 316 -28.45 10.98 -15.63
N VAL A 317 -28.82 11.46 -16.82
CA VAL A 317 -29.51 10.65 -17.83
C VAL A 317 -28.64 9.47 -18.26
N GLN A 318 -27.34 9.67 -18.45
CA GLN A 318 -26.39 8.61 -18.81
C GLN A 318 -26.31 7.52 -17.72
N LEU A 319 -26.29 7.88 -16.44
CA LEU A 319 -26.32 6.93 -15.33
C LEU A 319 -27.63 6.14 -15.28
N ILE A 320 -28.78 6.82 -15.44
CA ILE A 320 -30.10 6.16 -15.46
C ILE A 320 -30.22 5.20 -16.65
N MET A 321 -29.78 5.64 -17.83
CA MET A 321 -29.78 4.79 -19.03
C MET A 321 -28.80 3.63 -18.91
N GLY A 322 -27.62 3.84 -18.33
CA GLY A 322 -26.63 2.81 -18.04
C GLY A 322 -27.19 1.74 -17.10
N TYR A 323 -27.81 2.15 -16.00
CA TYR A 323 -28.47 1.22 -15.07
C TYR A 323 -29.57 0.39 -15.75
N LYS A 324 -30.43 1.04 -16.56
CA LYS A 324 -31.46 0.34 -17.36
C LYS A 324 -30.84 -0.59 -18.40
N ALA A 325 -29.73 -0.23 -19.02
CA ALA A 325 -29.04 -1.09 -19.98
C ALA A 325 -28.48 -2.35 -19.30
N PHE A 326 -27.80 -2.21 -18.16
CA PHE A 326 -27.31 -3.37 -17.40
C PHE A 326 -28.44 -4.23 -16.83
N SER A 327 -29.61 -3.66 -16.53
CA SER A 327 -30.76 -4.45 -16.09
C SER A 327 -31.31 -5.42 -17.16
N LYS A 328 -30.96 -5.22 -18.44
CA LYS A 328 -31.35 -6.08 -19.57
C LYS A 328 -30.31 -7.16 -19.90
N VAL A 329 -29.14 -7.13 -19.27
CA VAL A 329 -28.07 -8.12 -19.49
C VAL A 329 -28.49 -9.45 -18.87
N GLN A 330 -28.38 -10.55 -19.64
CA GLN A 330 -28.79 -11.89 -19.19
C GLN A 330 -27.82 -12.53 -18.20
N ASN A 331 -26.52 -12.22 -18.32
CA ASN A 331 -25.51 -12.69 -17.39
C ASN A 331 -25.69 -12.00 -16.02
N VAL A 332 -25.98 -12.80 -14.99
CA VAL A 332 -26.29 -12.33 -13.63
C VAL A 332 -25.11 -11.60 -13.00
N GLU A 333 -23.89 -12.13 -13.17
CA GLU A 333 -22.67 -11.55 -12.61
C GLU A 333 -22.34 -10.21 -13.26
N MET A 334 -22.36 -10.17 -14.60
CA MET A 334 -22.12 -8.93 -15.35
C MET A 334 -23.20 -7.87 -15.08
N ARG A 335 -24.45 -8.29 -14.85
CA ARG A 335 -25.55 -7.42 -14.44
C ARG A 335 -25.30 -6.85 -13.04
N GLN A 336 -24.92 -7.68 -12.07
CA GLN A 336 -24.64 -7.22 -10.69
C GLN A 336 -23.43 -6.28 -10.65
N GLN A 337 -22.33 -6.63 -11.33
CA GLN A 337 -21.15 -5.77 -11.42
C GLN A 337 -21.47 -4.43 -12.11
N GLY A 338 -22.16 -4.47 -13.26
CA GLY A 338 -22.56 -3.26 -13.99
C GLY A 338 -23.53 -2.37 -13.20
N GLN A 339 -24.50 -2.97 -12.49
CA GLN A 339 -25.42 -2.22 -11.63
C GLN A 339 -24.69 -1.59 -10.44
N THR A 340 -23.79 -2.32 -9.80
CA THR A 340 -22.96 -1.81 -8.70
C THR A 340 -22.07 -0.66 -9.17
N LEU A 341 -21.49 -0.75 -10.37
CA LEU A 341 -20.72 0.33 -10.98
C LEU A 341 -21.58 1.58 -11.27
N MET A 342 -22.81 1.42 -11.77
CA MET A 342 -23.70 2.56 -12.01
C MET A 342 -24.18 3.20 -10.69
N VAL A 343 -24.42 2.40 -9.64
CA VAL A 343 -24.82 2.90 -8.31
C VAL A 343 -23.67 3.65 -7.64
N SER A 344 -22.47 3.09 -7.65
CA SER A 344 -21.27 3.79 -7.14
C SER A 344 -20.99 5.07 -7.93
N GLY A 345 -21.10 5.02 -9.26
CA GLY A 345 -21.04 6.22 -10.11
C GLY A 345 -22.09 7.27 -9.76
N ALA A 346 -23.30 6.86 -9.39
CA ALA A 346 -24.35 7.78 -8.94
C ALA A 346 -24.02 8.42 -7.59
N ILE A 347 -23.43 7.67 -6.65
CA ILE A 347 -22.97 8.22 -5.36
C ILE A 347 -21.89 9.29 -5.60
N VAL A 348 -20.88 8.99 -6.41
CA VAL A 348 -19.83 9.95 -6.78
C VAL A 348 -20.42 11.17 -7.47
N PHE A 349 -21.35 10.96 -8.41
CA PHE A 349 -22.03 12.05 -9.10
C PHE A 349 -22.80 12.96 -8.14
N VAL A 350 -23.46 12.41 -7.11
CA VAL A 350 -24.14 13.22 -6.09
C VAL A 350 -23.14 14.03 -5.25
N VAL A 351 -22.05 13.41 -4.78
CA VAL A 351 -21.06 14.09 -3.95
C VAL A 351 -20.34 15.21 -4.73
N VAL A 352 -19.78 14.87 -5.89
CA VAL A 352 -19.07 15.83 -6.75
C VAL A 352 -20.03 16.87 -7.31
N GLY A 353 -21.23 16.44 -7.72
CA GLY A 353 -22.28 17.33 -8.20
C GLY A 353 -22.72 18.32 -7.14
N ALA A 354 -22.88 17.92 -5.88
CA ALA A 354 -23.21 18.83 -4.79
C ALA A 354 -22.16 19.93 -4.61
N LEU A 355 -20.87 19.57 -4.66
CA LEU A 355 -19.77 20.55 -4.57
C LEU A 355 -19.72 21.47 -5.79
N ALA A 356 -19.83 20.94 -7.01
CA ALA A 356 -19.76 21.72 -8.24
C ALA A 356 -20.97 22.64 -8.43
N TYR A 357 -22.19 22.14 -8.18
CA TYR A 357 -23.42 22.92 -8.38
C TYR A 357 -23.70 23.90 -7.23
N SER A 358 -23.23 23.62 -6.00
CA SER A 358 -23.22 24.63 -4.94
C SER A 358 -22.30 25.80 -5.30
N LEU A 359 -21.10 25.54 -5.85
CA LEU A 359 -20.21 26.59 -6.36
C LEU A 359 -20.89 27.42 -7.45
N ILE A 360 -21.48 26.79 -8.48
CA ILE A 360 -22.14 27.50 -9.58
C ILE A 360 -23.30 28.35 -9.05
N GLY A 361 -24.14 27.81 -8.15
CA GLY A 361 -25.25 28.53 -7.56
C GLY A 361 -24.83 29.71 -6.68
N LEU A 362 -23.82 29.52 -5.83
CA LEU A 362 -23.26 30.59 -4.99
C LEU A 362 -22.59 31.68 -5.83
N LEU A 363 -21.90 31.29 -6.91
CA LEU A 363 -21.28 32.23 -7.85
C LEU A 363 -22.34 33.04 -8.59
N ALA A 364 -23.40 32.41 -9.09
CA ALA A 364 -24.51 33.10 -9.72
C ALA A 364 -25.15 34.11 -8.77
N ALA A 365 -25.47 33.69 -7.53
CA ALA A 365 -26.06 34.58 -6.54
C ALA A 365 -25.16 35.77 -6.20
N LYS A 366 -23.85 35.55 -6.09
CA LYS A 366 -22.86 36.62 -5.87
C LYS A 366 -22.81 37.59 -7.04
N LEU A 367 -22.79 37.09 -8.27
CA LEU A 367 -22.76 37.93 -9.48
C LEU A 367 -24.08 38.69 -9.71
N ASP A 368 -25.21 38.16 -9.23
CA ASP A 368 -26.51 38.86 -9.19
C ASP A 368 -26.58 39.92 -8.06
N GLY A 369 -25.52 40.11 -7.27
CA GLY A 369 -25.41 41.20 -6.28
C GLY A 369 -25.68 40.80 -4.83
N HIS A 370 -25.84 39.51 -4.52
CA HIS A 370 -25.98 39.06 -3.12
C HIS A 370 -24.68 39.27 -2.34
N SER A 371 -24.80 39.66 -1.07
CA SER A 371 -23.69 40.06 -0.19
C SER A 371 -22.90 38.88 0.42
N TYR A 372 -22.73 37.80 -0.31
CA TYR A 372 -21.86 36.70 0.12
C TYR A 372 -20.39 37.08 0.00
N SER A 373 -19.55 36.71 0.96
CA SER A 373 -18.10 36.77 0.79
C SER A 373 -17.68 35.77 -0.30
N VAL A 374 -16.80 36.17 -1.21
CA VAL A 374 -16.23 35.30 -2.25
C VAL A 374 -15.53 34.09 -1.62
N SER A 375 -14.97 34.26 -0.41
CA SER A 375 -14.36 33.13 0.32
C SER A 375 -15.35 31.99 0.57
N ARG A 376 -16.63 32.30 0.88
CA ARG A 376 -17.69 31.31 1.06
C ARG A 376 -18.10 30.66 -0.26
N VAL A 377 -18.13 31.44 -1.34
CA VAL A 377 -18.45 30.93 -2.68
C VAL A 377 -17.43 29.88 -3.12
N LEU A 378 -16.15 30.09 -2.80
CA LEU A 378 -15.05 29.24 -3.26
C LEU A 378 -14.65 28.11 -2.30
N ILE A 379 -15.36 27.91 -1.17
CA ILE A 379 -15.12 26.79 -0.25
C ILE A 379 -15.05 25.44 -0.98
N PRO A 380 -15.98 25.08 -1.90
CA PRO A 380 -15.90 23.81 -2.60
C PRO A 380 -14.60 23.64 -3.40
N VAL A 381 -14.09 24.73 -3.99
CA VAL A 381 -12.84 24.72 -4.76
C VAL A 381 -11.64 24.50 -3.86
N PHE A 382 -11.59 25.17 -2.70
CA PHE A 382 -10.51 24.97 -1.73
C PHE A 382 -10.48 23.56 -1.15
N ILE A 383 -11.65 22.94 -0.90
CA ILE A 383 -11.73 21.54 -0.46
C ILE A 383 -11.10 20.62 -1.51
N VAL A 384 -11.49 20.76 -2.78
CA VAL A 384 -10.97 19.91 -3.87
C VAL A 384 -9.46 20.12 -4.05
N LEU A 385 -9.00 21.37 -4.11
CA LEU A 385 -7.57 21.66 -4.28
C LEU A 385 -6.73 21.19 -3.09
N SER A 386 -7.27 21.23 -1.87
CA SER A 386 -6.58 20.73 -0.67
C SER A 386 -6.45 19.21 -0.68
N ILE A 387 -7.50 18.50 -1.12
CA ILE A 387 -7.44 17.04 -1.32
C ILE A 387 -6.40 16.68 -2.38
N LEU A 388 -6.42 17.37 -3.53
CA LEU A 388 -5.43 17.13 -4.59
C LEU A 388 -4.00 17.42 -4.13
N LEU A 389 -3.78 18.50 -3.37
CA LEU A 389 -2.47 18.83 -2.81
C LEU A 389 -2.00 17.76 -1.81
N CYS A 390 -2.90 17.23 -0.98
CA CYS A 390 -2.61 16.11 -0.07
C CYS A 390 -2.23 14.86 -0.88
N CYS A 391 -3.01 14.50 -1.89
CA CYS A 391 -2.73 13.33 -2.72
C CYS A 391 -1.39 13.44 -3.45
N CYS A 392 -1.09 14.57 -4.09
CA CYS A 392 0.15 14.75 -4.86
C CYS A 392 1.37 15.08 -4.00
N GLY A 393 1.18 15.73 -2.84
CA GLY A 393 2.25 16.24 -2.01
C GLY A 393 2.73 15.27 -0.92
N CYS A 394 1.87 14.37 -0.44
CA CYS A 394 2.26 13.40 0.59
C CYS A 394 1.85 11.95 0.26
N CYS A 395 0.62 11.68 -0.16
CA CYS A 395 0.15 10.28 -0.25
C CYS A 395 0.75 9.51 -1.44
N LEU A 396 0.73 10.07 -2.66
CA LEU A 396 1.20 9.36 -3.87
C LEU A 396 2.71 9.14 -3.89
N PRO A 397 3.57 10.12 -3.56
CA PRO A 397 5.00 9.88 -3.44
C PRO A 397 5.33 8.84 -2.37
N CYS A 398 4.64 8.85 -1.22
CA CYS A 398 4.85 7.84 -0.18
C CYS A 398 4.36 6.45 -0.58
N MET A 399 3.22 6.35 -1.29
CA MET A 399 2.73 5.08 -1.81
C MET A 399 3.62 4.54 -2.92
N LEU A 400 4.18 5.39 -3.79
CA LEU A 400 5.08 4.97 -4.86
C LEU A 400 6.44 4.51 -4.34
N LEU A 401 6.97 5.17 -3.31
CA LEU A 401 8.12 4.67 -2.55
C LEU A 401 7.83 3.31 -1.88
N ALA A 402 6.58 3.06 -1.49
CA ALA A 402 6.14 1.78 -0.93
C ALA A 402 5.83 0.72 -2.01
N SER A 403 5.51 1.11 -3.24
CA SER A 403 5.13 0.19 -4.34
C SER A 403 6.26 -0.13 -5.31
N GLY A 404 7.38 0.60 -5.30
CA GLY A 404 8.64 0.13 -5.90
C GLY A 404 9.23 -1.13 -5.23
N ALA A 405 8.55 -1.67 -4.22
CA ALA A 405 8.93 -2.86 -3.46
C ALA A 405 8.15 -4.12 -3.85
N GLY A 406 7.37 -4.12 -4.94
CA GLY A 406 6.67 -5.34 -5.33
C GLY A 406 6.09 -5.27 -6.73
N GLU A 407 6.81 -5.85 -7.70
CA GLU A 407 6.24 -6.56 -8.84
C GLU A 407 7.38 -7.26 -9.57
N ASP A 408 7.38 -8.60 -9.54
CA ASP A 408 7.91 -9.52 -10.56
C ASP A 408 7.69 -10.95 -10.03
N ASP A 409 6.67 -11.66 -10.51
CA ASP A 409 6.84 -12.58 -11.65
C ASP A 409 5.61 -13.50 -11.81
N MET A 410 5.10 -13.52 -13.05
CA MET A 410 4.10 -14.46 -13.54
C MET A 410 4.82 -15.76 -13.92
N GLY A 411 4.58 -16.82 -13.15
CA GLY A 411 5.09 -18.16 -13.45
C GLY A 411 4.00 -19.21 -13.30
N SER A 412 3.44 -19.63 -14.43
CA SER A 412 2.62 -20.83 -14.55
C SER A 412 3.43 -22.07 -14.14
N ASP A 413 2.90 -22.91 -13.26
CA ASP A 413 3.10 -24.35 -13.37
C ASP A 413 1.97 -25.13 -12.69
N SER A 414 1.33 -25.94 -13.51
CA SER A 414 0.33 -26.94 -13.17
C SER A 414 0.96 -28.12 -12.43
N ALA A 415 0.50 -28.41 -11.22
CA ALA A 415 0.77 -29.68 -10.55
C ALA A 415 -0.54 -30.27 -9.99
N GLU A 416 -0.99 -31.36 -10.60
CA GLU A 416 -2.05 -32.24 -10.12
C GLU A 416 -1.69 -32.87 -8.77
N ILE A 417 -2.54 -32.80 -7.73
CA ILE A 417 -2.51 -33.80 -6.64
C ILE A 417 -3.93 -34.15 -6.12
N ARG A 418 -4.30 -35.39 -6.45
CA ARG A 418 -5.04 -36.46 -5.75
C ARG A 418 -6.00 -36.16 -4.58
N ILE A 419 -7.19 -36.72 -4.77
CA ILE A 419 -8.30 -36.98 -3.83
C ILE A 419 -7.88 -37.91 -2.68
N VAL A 420 -8.12 -37.50 -1.43
CA VAL A 420 -8.41 -38.39 -0.29
C VAL A 420 -9.43 -37.72 0.65
N SER A 421 -10.40 -38.49 1.16
CA SER A 421 -11.36 -38.14 2.22
C SER A 421 -11.47 -39.35 3.18
N PRO A 422 -12.25 -39.31 4.27
CA PRO A 422 -12.28 -38.36 5.39
C PRO A 422 -12.06 -39.11 6.74
N ASN A 423 -11.61 -38.42 7.81
CA ASN A 423 -11.98 -38.67 9.22
C ASN A 423 -11.20 -37.72 10.15
N MET A 424 -11.93 -37.06 11.07
CA MET A 424 -11.51 -36.00 12.01
C MET A 424 -10.03 -35.98 12.39
N ARG A 425 -9.38 -34.88 12.01
CA ARG A 425 -8.09 -34.41 12.45
C ARG A 425 -8.23 -32.91 12.65
N ILE A 426 -7.42 -32.31 13.52
CA ILE A 426 -7.27 -30.86 13.48
C ILE A 426 -6.43 -30.57 12.25
N GLU A 427 -7.07 -30.06 11.21
CA GLU A 427 -6.39 -29.63 10.00
C GLU A 427 -6.52 -28.11 9.95
N GLY A 428 -5.71 -27.45 10.79
CA GLY A 428 -5.78 -26.02 11.03
C GLY A 428 -4.51 -25.32 10.58
N ALA A 429 -4.59 -24.51 9.52
CA ALA A 429 -3.54 -23.56 9.18
C ALA A 429 -3.33 -22.60 10.37
N SER A 430 -2.16 -22.68 10.99
CA SER A 430 -1.65 -21.61 11.84
C SER A 430 -0.99 -20.55 10.96
N ASP A 431 -1.25 -19.30 11.30
CA ASP A 431 -0.94 -18.12 10.50
C ASP A 431 0.57 -17.94 10.18
N PRO A 432 0.93 -17.47 8.95
CA PRO A 432 2.28 -17.31 8.38
C PRO A 432 3.44 -16.66 9.10
N ALA A 433 3.28 -16.07 10.29
CA ALA A 433 4.33 -15.24 10.85
C ALA A 433 5.44 -16.09 11.50
N ALA A 434 6.35 -16.61 10.67
CA ALA A 434 7.64 -17.12 11.10
C ALA A 434 8.67 -16.00 11.00
N SER A 435 9.43 -15.76 12.06
CA SER A 435 10.45 -14.72 12.07
C SER A 435 11.71 -15.15 12.81
N ALA A 436 12.81 -14.45 12.53
CA ALA A 436 14.05 -14.57 13.26
C ALA A 436 14.20 -13.37 14.22
N ASP A 437 14.34 -13.65 15.50
CA ASP A 437 14.52 -12.63 16.52
C ASP A 437 16.02 -12.38 16.74
N ASP A 438 16.47 -11.18 16.42
CA ASP A 438 17.83 -10.69 16.63
C ASP A 438 17.92 -9.96 17.97
N PHE A 439 18.56 -10.58 18.96
CA PHE A 439 18.78 -10.00 20.28
C PHE A 439 20.14 -9.29 20.35
N TYR A 440 20.11 -8.02 20.70
CA TYR A 440 21.28 -7.19 20.97
C TYR A 440 21.24 -6.74 22.43
N VAL A 441 22.21 -7.19 23.22
CA VAL A 441 22.38 -6.69 24.59
C VAL A 441 23.16 -5.38 24.53
N VAL A 442 22.63 -4.30 25.09
CA VAL A 442 23.17 -2.94 25.03
C VAL A 442 23.17 -2.31 26.42
N PRO A 443 24.06 -1.34 26.73
CA PRO A 443 24.03 -0.67 28.04
C PRO A 443 22.66 -0.01 28.31
N HIS A 444 22.18 0.77 27.34
CA HIS A 444 20.88 1.44 27.33
C HIS A 444 20.23 1.39 25.94
N ILE A 445 18.92 1.57 25.87
CA ILE A 445 18.19 1.63 24.60
C ILE A 445 18.68 2.82 23.77
N VAL A 446 19.04 2.56 22.50
CA VAL A 446 19.68 3.55 21.64
C VAL A 446 18.76 4.74 21.36
N ARG A 447 19.30 5.96 21.44
CA ARG A 447 18.55 7.19 21.13
C ARG A 447 18.80 7.64 19.69
N SER A 448 17.93 8.52 19.19
CA SER A 448 18.08 9.10 17.86
C SER A 448 19.42 9.85 17.72
N GLY A 449 20.19 9.52 16.68
CA GLY A 449 21.52 10.09 16.43
C GLY A 449 22.66 9.48 17.26
N GLU A 450 22.35 8.54 18.16
CA GLU A 450 23.31 7.83 18.98
C GLU A 450 23.83 6.57 18.27
N THR A 451 25.06 6.18 18.55
CA THR A 451 25.63 4.91 18.10
C THR A 451 26.29 4.24 19.29
N ILE A 452 25.87 3.03 19.60
CA ILE A 452 26.37 2.23 20.72
C ILE A 452 26.80 0.85 20.21
N ALA A 453 27.71 0.20 20.94
CA ALA A 453 28.08 -1.19 20.69
C ALA A 453 27.24 -2.12 21.54
N SER A 454 26.81 -3.25 20.99
CA SER A 454 26.21 -4.33 21.79
C SER A 454 27.29 -5.15 22.50
N SER A 455 26.98 -5.64 23.69
CA SER A 455 27.81 -6.57 24.46
C SER A 455 27.63 -8.03 24.01
N SER A 456 26.47 -8.36 23.43
CA SER A 456 26.13 -9.68 22.90
C SER A 456 25.19 -9.58 21.69
N TYR A 457 25.23 -10.62 20.83
CA TYR A 457 24.32 -10.82 19.70
C TYR A 457 23.89 -12.29 19.62
N THR A 458 22.58 -12.54 19.62
CA THR A 458 22.00 -13.89 19.52
C THR A 458 20.83 -13.88 18.54
N VAL A 459 20.68 -14.93 17.75
CA VAL A 459 19.50 -15.15 16.89
C VAL A 459 18.69 -16.31 17.43
N SER A 460 17.39 -16.11 17.59
CA SER A 460 16.43 -17.15 18.00
C SER A 460 15.27 -17.23 17.01
N ALA A 461 14.63 -18.39 16.94
CA ALA A 461 13.37 -18.50 16.20
C ALA A 461 12.28 -17.76 16.98
N GLY A 462 11.42 -17.06 16.25
CA GLY A 462 10.36 -16.24 16.81
C GLY A 462 9.20 -16.04 15.84
N GLY A 463 8.40 -15.00 16.11
CA GLY A 463 7.13 -14.74 15.43
C GLY A 463 5.97 -15.42 16.15
N LYS A 464 4.88 -14.67 16.38
CA LYS A 464 3.77 -15.16 17.20
C LYS A 464 3.13 -16.40 16.60
N GLY A 465 2.96 -16.41 15.28
CA GLY A 465 2.44 -17.55 14.54
C GLY A 465 3.26 -18.81 14.77
N ALA A 466 4.57 -18.74 14.51
CA ALA A 466 5.46 -19.88 14.70
C ALA A 466 5.55 -20.34 16.16
N ASN A 467 5.61 -19.41 17.13
CA ASN A 467 5.60 -19.75 18.56
C ASN A 467 4.32 -20.50 18.96
N GLN A 468 3.15 -20.04 18.49
CA GLN A 468 1.87 -20.70 18.75
C GLN A 468 1.80 -22.08 18.09
N SER A 469 2.32 -22.24 16.88
CA SER A 469 2.42 -23.55 16.21
C SER A 469 3.30 -24.53 16.98
N VAL A 470 4.47 -24.10 17.44
CA VAL A 470 5.36 -24.93 18.26
C VAL A 470 4.69 -25.31 19.58
N ALA A 471 3.99 -24.39 20.23
CA ALA A 471 3.23 -24.68 21.44
C ALA A 471 2.11 -25.70 21.20
N LEU A 472 1.36 -25.58 20.11
CA LEU A 472 0.35 -26.56 19.70
C LEU A 472 0.98 -27.95 19.43
N GLY A 473 2.07 -28.00 18.67
CA GLY A 473 2.77 -29.24 18.31
C GLY A 473 3.39 -29.93 19.53
N ARG A 474 4.09 -29.19 20.39
CA ARG A 474 4.66 -29.70 21.64
C ARG A 474 3.61 -30.14 22.66
N ALA A 475 2.41 -29.55 22.61
CA ALA A 475 1.25 -30.01 23.36
C ALA A 475 0.61 -31.29 22.75
N GLY A 476 1.02 -31.72 21.55
CA GLY A 476 0.55 -32.93 20.90
C GLY A 476 -0.69 -32.75 20.03
N ALA A 477 -0.98 -31.53 19.58
CA ALA A 477 -2.00 -31.30 18.55
C ALA A 477 -1.47 -31.65 17.16
N ASN A 478 -2.38 -31.94 16.22
CA ASN A 478 -2.04 -32.00 14.79
C ASN A 478 -2.07 -30.58 14.22
N VAL A 479 -0.94 -30.10 13.68
CA VAL A 479 -0.77 -28.68 13.32
C VAL A 479 -0.18 -28.58 11.94
N TYR A 480 -0.79 -27.73 11.11
CA TYR A 480 -0.20 -27.28 9.85
C TYR A 480 0.17 -25.81 10.00
N HIS A 481 1.41 -25.44 9.70
CA HIS A 481 1.82 -24.04 9.63
C HIS A 481 1.80 -23.61 8.16
N ALA A 482 0.94 -22.66 7.85
CA ALA A 482 0.82 -22.08 6.53
C ALA A 482 1.55 -20.75 6.55
N GLY A 483 2.51 -20.52 5.65
CA GLY A 483 3.24 -19.26 5.69
C GLY A 483 4.22 -19.02 4.57
N LYS A 484 4.98 -17.93 4.68
CA LYS A 484 6.05 -17.62 3.74
C LYS A 484 7.31 -17.19 4.47
N ILE A 485 8.43 -17.82 4.15
CA ILE A 485 9.74 -17.49 4.70
C ILE A 485 10.74 -17.19 3.60
N GLY A 486 11.78 -16.44 3.91
CA GLY A 486 12.97 -16.34 3.07
C GLY A 486 13.83 -17.60 3.17
N LYS A 487 14.81 -17.73 2.27
CA LYS A 487 15.81 -18.81 2.36
C LYS A 487 16.60 -18.76 3.68
N ASP A 488 16.74 -17.57 4.25
CA ASP A 488 17.38 -17.32 5.54
C ASP A 488 16.56 -17.80 6.76
N GLY A 489 15.31 -18.23 6.56
CA GLY A 489 14.39 -18.71 7.60
C GLY A 489 14.15 -20.22 7.62
N GLU A 490 14.76 -21.00 6.72
CA GLU A 490 14.50 -22.45 6.59
C GLU A 490 14.77 -23.24 7.87
N TRP A 491 15.72 -22.78 8.69
CA TRP A 491 16.03 -23.39 9.98
C TRP A 491 14.89 -23.26 11.00
N VAL A 492 14.02 -22.24 10.87
CA VAL A 492 12.80 -22.09 11.69
C VAL A 492 11.80 -23.21 11.34
N CYS A 493 11.67 -23.58 10.06
CA CYS A 493 10.86 -24.73 9.64
C CYS A 493 11.34 -26.04 10.25
N LYS A 494 12.66 -26.20 10.39
CA LYS A 494 13.22 -27.38 11.04
C LYS A 494 12.82 -27.44 12.52
N ILE A 495 12.92 -26.32 13.25
CA ILE A 495 12.51 -26.26 14.67
C ILE A 495 11.02 -26.59 14.82
N MET A 496 10.17 -26.05 13.94
CA MET A 496 8.75 -26.38 13.90
C MET A 496 8.50 -27.86 13.61
N GLY A 497 9.21 -28.43 12.64
CA GLY A 497 9.15 -29.86 12.31
C GLY A 497 9.56 -30.75 13.49
N ASP A 498 10.66 -30.41 14.17
CA ASP A 498 11.14 -31.11 15.38
C ASP A 498 10.14 -31.02 16.54
N ALA A 499 9.29 -29.98 16.56
CA ALA A 499 8.19 -29.80 17.51
C ALA A 499 6.88 -30.53 17.11
N GLY A 500 6.86 -31.25 15.98
CA GLY A 500 5.69 -31.99 15.51
C GLY A 500 4.71 -31.17 14.66
N VAL A 501 5.15 -30.03 14.12
CA VAL A 501 4.35 -29.18 13.22
C VAL A 501 4.62 -29.55 11.77
N ASP A 502 3.56 -29.74 10.99
CA ASP A 502 3.66 -29.91 9.54
C ASP A 502 3.91 -28.56 8.87
N THR A 503 5.02 -28.47 8.13
CA THR A 503 5.50 -27.24 7.47
C THR A 503 5.31 -27.26 5.95
N SER A 504 4.51 -28.20 5.42
CA SER A 504 4.29 -28.37 3.97
C SER A 504 3.62 -27.18 3.28
N TYR A 505 2.86 -26.38 4.03
CA TYR A 505 2.23 -25.15 3.54
C TYR A 505 3.08 -23.89 3.74
N ILE A 506 4.37 -24.05 4.06
CA ILE A 506 5.33 -22.95 4.10
C ILE A 506 5.98 -22.79 2.72
N LYS A 507 5.76 -21.65 2.09
CA LYS A 507 6.42 -21.27 0.84
C LYS A 507 7.76 -20.61 1.15
N VAL A 508 8.83 -21.13 0.55
CA VAL A 508 10.15 -20.49 0.61
C VAL A 508 10.28 -19.50 -0.55
N ALA A 509 10.46 -18.22 -0.23
CA ALA A 509 10.74 -17.14 -1.18
C ALA A 509 12.25 -16.88 -1.21
N PRO A 510 13.03 -17.46 -2.15
CA PRO A 510 14.48 -17.52 -2.05
C PRO A 510 15.19 -16.17 -2.19
N LYS A 511 14.50 -15.15 -2.70
CA LYS A 511 15.02 -13.79 -2.94
C LYS A 511 14.54 -12.78 -1.89
N GLU A 512 13.64 -13.17 -0.99
CA GLU A 512 13.08 -12.31 0.04
C GLU A 512 13.68 -12.68 1.41
N ALA A 513 13.75 -11.71 2.31
CA ALA A 513 14.22 -11.93 3.67
C ALA A 513 13.04 -12.34 4.56
N THR A 514 13.26 -13.35 5.40
CA THR A 514 12.29 -13.76 6.43
C THR A 514 11.98 -12.57 7.35
N GLY A 515 10.77 -12.51 7.89
CA GLY A 515 10.44 -11.53 8.93
C GLY A 515 11.46 -11.57 10.07
N ARG A 516 11.76 -10.42 10.68
CA ARG A 516 12.72 -10.32 11.78
C ARG A 516 12.22 -9.39 12.88
N ALA A 517 12.52 -9.71 14.12
CA ALA A 517 12.40 -8.76 15.22
C ALA A 517 13.80 -8.35 15.69
N ILE A 518 14.12 -7.06 15.59
CA ILE A 518 15.37 -6.51 16.13
C ILE A 518 15.09 -6.06 17.56
N ILE A 519 15.64 -6.76 18.53
CA ILE A 519 15.35 -6.61 19.95
C ILE A 519 16.60 -6.08 20.65
N GLN A 520 16.51 -4.88 21.22
CA GLN A 520 17.51 -4.35 22.15
C GLN A 520 17.11 -4.69 23.58
N LEU A 521 18.05 -5.21 24.36
CA LEU A 521 17.90 -5.46 25.80
C LEU A 521 18.88 -4.59 26.56
N SER A 522 18.39 -3.73 27.46
CA SER A 522 19.25 -2.87 28.28
C SER A 522 19.82 -3.62 29.49
N ASP A 523 21.14 -3.65 29.63
CA ASP A 523 21.82 -4.18 30.82
C ASP A 523 21.62 -3.28 32.06
N GLU A 524 21.48 -1.96 31.86
CA GLU A 524 21.34 -0.99 32.96
C GLU A 524 19.91 -0.89 33.50
N SER A 525 18.92 -0.81 32.61
CA SER A 525 17.52 -0.61 32.99
C SER A 525 16.65 -1.86 32.91
N HIS A 526 17.13 -2.93 32.25
CA HIS A 526 16.34 -4.12 31.90
C HIS A 526 15.11 -3.84 31.02
N ASP A 527 15.06 -2.66 30.39
CA ASP A 527 14.06 -2.35 29.37
C ASP A 527 14.37 -3.06 28.05
N ASN A 528 13.35 -3.23 27.21
CA ASN A 528 13.50 -3.71 25.85
C ASN A 528 12.99 -2.70 24.81
N SER A 529 13.52 -2.79 23.59
CA SER A 529 13.03 -2.09 22.41
C SER A 529 12.96 -3.06 21.24
N ILE A 530 11.81 -3.15 20.59
CA ILE A 530 11.54 -4.12 19.53
C ILE A 530 11.21 -3.37 18.25
N VAL A 531 11.97 -3.62 17.19
CA VAL A 531 11.70 -3.12 15.84
C VAL A 531 11.40 -4.31 14.94
N LEU A 532 10.19 -4.36 14.41
CA LEU A 532 9.76 -5.42 13.52
C LEU A 532 10.13 -5.08 12.06
N PHE A 533 10.83 -6.00 11.41
CA PHE A 533 10.98 -6.08 9.97
C PHE A 533 10.01 -7.15 9.45
N PRO A 534 8.91 -6.79 8.77
CA PRO A 534 7.87 -7.75 8.42
C PRO A 534 8.34 -8.84 7.44
N GLY A 535 9.29 -8.53 6.55
CA GLY A 535 9.83 -9.48 5.58
C GLY A 535 8.74 -10.22 4.79
N THR A 536 8.97 -11.50 4.53
CA THR A 536 8.03 -12.38 3.82
C THR A 536 6.65 -12.49 4.47
N ASN A 537 6.49 -12.19 5.76
CA ASN A 537 5.19 -12.29 6.45
C ASN A 537 4.14 -11.31 5.87
N HIS A 538 4.59 -10.20 5.27
CA HIS A 538 3.71 -9.22 4.60
C HIS A 538 3.56 -9.45 3.08
N SER A 539 4.10 -10.56 2.56
CA SER A 539 4.01 -10.94 1.15
C SER A 539 3.06 -12.11 0.90
N VAL A 540 2.26 -12.47 1.91
CA VAL A 540 1.24 -13.52 1.83
C VAL A 540 0.01 -12.95 1.14
N THR A 541 -0.37 -13.55 0.02
CA THR A 541 -1.54 -13.11 -0.75
C THR A 541 -2.81 -13.85 -0.31
N LEU A 542 -3.96 -13.22 -0.52
CA LEU A 542 -5.24 -13.85 -0.26
C LEU A 542 -5.45 -15.11 -1.12
N GLU A 543 -4.96 -15.11 -2.36
CA GLU A 543 -5.09 -16.24 -3.29
C GLU A 543 -4.29 -17.46 -2.80
N GLU A 544 -3.05 -17.24 -2.34
CA GLU A 544 -2.22 -18.28 -1.74
C GLU A 544 -2.91 -18.87 -0.49
N ALA A 545 -3.42 -18.01 0.39
CA ALA A 545 -4.12 -18.45 1.59
C ALA A 545 -5.44 -19.18 1.26
N GLN A 546 -6.24 -18.69 0.30
CA GLN A 546 -7.47 -19.34 -0.13
C GLN A 546 -7.23 -20.71 -0.74
N HIS A 547 -6.15 -20.88 -1.49
CA HIS A 547 -5.73 -22.17 -2.03
C HIS A 547 -5.43 -23.16 -0.90
N ILE A 548 -4.63 -22.76 0.08
CA ILE A 548 -4.33 -23.57 1.27
C ILE A 548 -5.63 -23.93 2.02
N LEU A 549 -6.52 -22.97 2.22
CA LEU A 549 -7.81 -23.17 2.87
C LEU A 549 -8.74 -24.14 2.12
N THR A 550 -8.48 -24.50 0.86
CA THR A 550 -9.29 -25.54 0.18
C THR A 550 -9.09 -26.94 0.77
N HIS A 551 -8.02 -27.15 1.53
CA HIS A 551 -7.73 -28.42 2.20
C HIS A 551 -8.41 -28.55 3.57
N PHE A 552 -9.08 -27.49 4.06
CA PHE A 552 -9.65 -27.43 5.41
C PHE A 552 -11.13 -27.01 5.38
N GLY A 553 -11.89 -27.33 6.42
CA GLY A 553 -13.33 -27.06 6.44
C GLY A 553 -14.00 -27.16 7.82
N GLU A 554 -15.27 -27.58 7.83
CA GLU A 554 -16.06 -27.68 9.04
C GLU A 554 -15.42 -28.64 10.06
N GLY A 555 -15.27 -28.17 11.30
CA GLY A 555 -14.61 -28.91 12.39
C GLY A 555 -13.13 -28.55 12.59
N ASP A 556 -12.50 -27.93 11.60
CA ASP A 556 -11.13 -27.44 11.71
C ASP A 556 -11.05 -26.07 12.40
N TRP A 557 -9.87 -25.75 12.93
CA TRP A 557 -9.59 -24.50 13.64
C TRP A 557 -8.52 -23.70 12.91
N ILE A 558 -8.73 -22.40 12.74
CA ILE A 558 -7.69 -21.48 12.29
C ILE A 558 -7.22 -20.65 13.50
N VAL A 559 -5.92 -20.58 13.72
CA VAL A 559 -5.30 -19.78 14.81
C VAL A 559 -4.52 -18.64 14.17
N MET A 560 -4.96 -17.41 14.42
CA MET A 560 -4.47 -16.22 13.72
C MET A 560 -3.92 -15.15 14.67
N GLN A 561 -2.98 -14.35 14.17
CA GLN A 561 -2.47 -13.15 14.85
C GLN A 561 -2.44 -11.94 13.91
N ASN A 562 -1.89 -10.80 14.35
CA ASN A 562 -1.83 -9.58 13.53
C ASN A 562 -0.41 -9.23 13.03
N GLU A 563 0.34 -10.22 12.55
CA GLU A 563 1.72 -10.05 12.05
C GLU A 563 1.88 -10.32 10.54
N MET A 564 0.81 -10.15 9.76
CA MET A 564 0.83 -10.41 8.32
C MET A 564 -0.16 -9.60 7.49
N SER A 565 0.00 -9.71 6.17
CA SER A 565 -0.92 -9.22 5.17
C SER A 565 -2.19 -10.08 5.06
N SER A 566 -3.30 -9.46 4.64
CA SER A 566 -4.54 -10.14 4.26
C SER A 566 -5.31 -10.88 5.37
N GLY A 567 -4.90 -10.81 6.64
CA GLY A 567 -5.49 -11.62 7.72
C GLY A 567 -7.01 -11.46 7.89
N GLY A 568 -7.55 -10.24 7.76
CA GLY A 568 -9.00 -10.03 7.82
C GLY A 568 -9.78 -10.71 6.69
N ALA A 569 -9.19 -10.87 5.50
CA ALA A 569 -9.81 -11.59 4.38
C ALA A 569 -9.66 -13.11 4.53
N ILE A 570 -8.53 -13.58 5.04
CA ILE A 570 -8.29 -14.99 5.37
C ILE A 570 -9.30 -15.46 6.42
N MET A 571 -9.54 -14.64 7.46
CA MET A 571 -10.54 -14.91 8.49
C MET A 571 -11.94 -15.10 7.90
N ARG A 572 -12.35 -14.27 6.92
CA ARG A 572 -13.63 -14.46 6.21
C ARG A 572 -13.66 -15.78 5.45
N ALA A 573 -12.61 -16.05 4.66
CA ALA A 573 -12.52 -17.25 3.85
C ALA A 573 -12.52 -18.55 4.68
N ALA A 574 -11.93 -18.53 5.88
CA ALA A 574 -11.96 -19.63 6.83
C ALA A 574 -13.37 -19.81 7.43
N LYS A 575 -14.01 -18.72 7.84
CA LYS A 575 -15.37 -18.77 8.42
C LYS A 575 -16.42 -19.22 7.40
N GLU A 576 -16.30 -18.80 6.14
CA GLU A 576 -17.15 -19.26 5.02
C GLU A 576 -17.08 -20.78 4.79
N ARG A 577 -15.97 -21.42 5.18
CA ARG A 577 -15.77 -22.88 5.11
C ARG A 577 -16.24 -23.62 6.36
N GLY A 578 -16.79 -22.90 7.35
CA GLY A 578 -17.26 -23.49 8.61
C GLY A 578 -16.16 -23.76 9.64
N MET A 579 -14.96 -23.20 9.45
CA MET A 579 -13.87 -23.34 10.42
C MET A 579 -14.14 -22.52 11.69
N THR A 580 -13.58 -22.99 12.81
CA THR A 580 -13.55 -22.24 14.08
C THR A 580 -12.38 -21.26 14.07
N VAL A 581 -12.65 -19.99 14.36
CA VAL A 581 -11.65 -18.91 14.34
C VAL A 581 -11.18 -18.60 15.76
N CYS A 582 -9.91 -18.89 16.05
CA CYS A 582 -9.21 -18.45 17.24
C CYS A 582 -8.28 -17.29 16.87
N PHE A 583 -8.45 -16.12 17.50
CA PHE A 583 -7.71 -14.92 17.13
C PHE A 583 -7.01 -14.29 18.34
N ASN A 584 -5.73 -14.00 18.17
CA ASN A 584 -4.95 -13.15 19.06
C ASN A 584 -4.57 -11.85 18.32
N PRO A 585 -5.25 -10.71 18.55
CA PRO A 585 -5.04 -9.44 17.83
C PRO A 585 -3.74 -8.72 18.24
N SER A 586 -2.62 -9.43 18.19
CA SER A 586 -1.30 -8.97 18.60
C SER A 586 -0.36 -8.89 17.39
N PRO A 587 0.36 -7.76 17.19
CA PRO A 587 0.23 -6.50 17.91
C PRO A 587 -1.11 -5.78 17.63
N MET A 588 -1.64 -5.10 18.64
CA MET A 588 -2.82 -4.25 18.49
C MET A 588 -2.47 -2.97 17.73
N THR A 589 -3.08 -2.75 16.57
CA THR A 589 -2.94 -1.49 15.79
C THR A 589 -4.25 -0.71 15.78
N ALA A 590 -4.19 0.59 15.49
CA ALA A 590 -5.37 1.45 15.45
C ALA A 590 -6.38 1.04 14.35
N ASP A 591 -5.91 0.41 13.27
CA ASP A 591 -6.73 0.00 12.13
C ASP A 591 -7.19 -1.47 12.20
N LEU A 592 -6.62 -2.30 13.08
CA LEU A 592 -6.98 -3.71 13.25
C LEU A 592 -8.50 -3.93 13.37
N PRO A 593 -9.26 -3.20 14.21
CA PRO A 593 -10.71 -3.40 14.32
C PRO A 593 -11.52 -3.06 13.06
N LYS A 594 -10.91 -2.36 12.09
CA LYS A 594 -11.50 -2.08 10.77
C LYS A 594 -11.13 -3.14 9.74
N GLU A 595 -9.90 -3.66 9.82
CA GLU A 595 -9.36 -4.65 8.88
C GLU A 595 -9.91 -6.06 9.15
N TYR A 596 -9.99 -6.44 10.44
CA TYR A 596 -10.43 -7.77 10.86
C TYR A 596 -11.93 -7.79 11.20
N PRO A 597 -12.69 -8.76 10.65
CA PRO A 597 -14.09 -8.93 10.98
C PRO A 597 -14.25 -9.63 12.33
N LEU A 598 -13.97 -8.92 13.44
CA LEU A 598 -13.94 -9.49 14.80
C LEU A 598 -15.25 -10.19 15.23
N HIS A 599 -16.37 -9.88 14.59
CA HIS A 599 -17.65 -10.56 14.80
C HIS A 599 -17.67 -12.02 14.30
N LEU A 600 -16.67 -12.45 13.52
CA LEU A 600 -16.50 -13.83 13.04
C LEU A 600 -15.60 -14.69 13.96
N VAL A 601 -15.00 -14.08 14.99
CA VAL A 601 -14.09 -14.76 15.92
C VAL A 601 -14.89 -15.60 16.91
N ASP A 602 -14.52 -16.87 17.06
CA ASP A 602 -15.13 -17.78 18.04
C ASP A 602 -14.40 -17.75 19.39
N TYR A 603 -13.07 -17.64 19.37
CA TYR A 603 -12.24 -17.53 20.57
C TYR A 603 -11.28 -16.34 20.43
N LEU A 604 -11.39 -15.37 21.35
CA LEU A 604 -10.52 -14.19 21.40
C LEU A 604 -9.57 -14.32 22.59
N LEU A 605 -8.27 -14.35 22.30
CA LEU A 605 -7.21 -14.44 23.30
C LEU A 605 -6.41 -13.14 23.27
N ILE A 606 -6.42 -12.38 24.37
CA ILE A 606 -5.80 -11.06 24.45
C ILE A 606 -5.07 -10.86 25.77
N ASN A 607 -4.13 -9.91 25.81
CA ASN A 607 -3.58 -9.37 27.06
C ASN A 607 -4.32 -8.09 27.50
N GLU A 608 -3.90 -7.50 28.62
CA GLU A 608 -4.48 -6.27 29.17
C GLU A 608 -4.42 -5.07 28.21
N ILE A 609 -3.29 -4.91 27.51
CA ILE A 609 -3.05 -3.80 26.58
C ILE A 609 -3.98 -3.93 25.37
N GLU A 610 -4.09 -5.13 24.80
CA GLU A 610 -4.97 -5.46 23.68
C GLU A 610 -6.45 -5.31 24.08
N ALA A 611 -6.82 -5.75 25.29
CA ALA A 611 -8.17 -5.55 25.83
C ALA A 611 -8.53 -4.08 25.99
N GLN A 612 -7.59 -3.27 26.50
CA GLN A 612 -7.77 -1.82 26.59
C GLN A 612 -7.91 -1.19 25.19
N GLY A 613 -7.08 -1.59 24.23
CA GLY A 613 -7.14 -1.11 22.84
C GLY A 613 -8.51 -1.35 22.18
N LEU A 614 -9.03 -2.59 22.28
CA LEU A 614 -10.36 -2.92 21.76
C LEU A 614 -11.48 -2.16 22.50
N TYR A 615 -11.38 -2.05 23.83
CA TYR A 615 -12.35 -1.30 24.62
C TYR A 615 -12.41 0.18 24.20
N SER A 616 -11.25 0.83 24.08
CA SER A 616 -11.16 2.22 23.64
C SER A 616 -11.76 2.41 22.24
N TYR A 617 -11.50 1.49 21.31
CA TYR A 617 -12.10 1.55 19.98
C TYR A 617 -13.64 1.48 20.02
N LEU A 618 -14.21 0.54 20.80
CA LEU A 618 -15.66 0.34 20.89
C LEU A 618 -16.39 1.49 21.60
N THR A 619 -15.70 2.22 22.47
CA THR A 619 -16.29 3.31 23.26
C THR A 619 -16.06 4.70 22.66
N ALA A 620 -15.11 4.85 21.72
CA ALA A 620 -14.79 6.11 21.04
C ALA A 620 -16.00 6.76 20.32
N SER A 621 -16.98 5.98 19.88
CA SER A 621 -18.17 6.48 19.17
C SER A 621 -19.32 6.96 20.09
N LYS A 622 -19.16 6.89 21.42
CA LYS A 622 -20.22 7.25 22.39
C LYS A 622 -19.92 8.47 23.26
N HIS A 623 -18.72 9.07 23.15
CA HIS A 623 -18.42 10.31 23.86
C HIS A 623 -18.64 11.53 22.97
N ASP A 624 -19.71 12.26 23.28
CA ASP A 624 -19.93 13.65 22.86
C ASP A 624 -18.68 14.49 23.14
N ALA A 625 -18.43 15.43 22.23
CA ALA A 625 -17.23 16.24 22.04
C ALA A 625 -16.88 17.24 23.17
N ASP A 626 -17.29 17.02 24.42
CA ASP A 626 -17.14 17.99 25.51
C ASP A 626 -16.49 17.45 26.80
N SER A 627 -15.73 16.36 26.74
CA SER A 627 -14.85 16.01 27.85
C SER A 627 -13.47 15.56 27.40
N HIS A 628 -12.48 16.41 27.67
CA HIS A 628 -11.12 15.99 27.96
C HIS A 628 -11.11 15.23 29.31
N ALA A 629 -11.85 14.13 29.40
CA ALA A 629 -11.78 13.23 30.53
C ALA A 629 -10.60 12.29 30.30
N SER A 630 -9.65 12.34 31.23
CA SER A 630 -8.53 11.41 31.35
C SER A 630 -8.94 9.98 31.03
N SER A 631 -8.07 9.27 30.31
CA SER A 631 -8.09 7.81 30.18
C SER A 631 -8.17 7.16 31.56
N SER A 632 -9.39 6.89 32.04
CA SER A 632 -9.57 6.00 33.18
C SER A 632 -9.12 4.62 32.72
N HIS A 633 -8.02 4.11 33.28
CA HIS A 633 -7.61 2.73 33.11
C HIS A 633 -8.78 1.84 33.52
N ILE A 634 -9.40 1.17 32.55
CA ILE A 634 -10.43 0.17 32.79
C ILE A 634 -9.75 -1.14 33.17
N THR A 635 -10.28 -1.85 34.15
CA THR A 635 -9.75 -3.16 34.51
C THR A 635 -10.15 -4.20 33.46
N ALA A 636 -9.34 -5.25 33.27
CA ALA A 636 -9.67 -6.37 32.38
C ALA A 636 -11.05 -7.01 32.68
N SER A 637 -11.48 -6.96 33.94
CA SER A 637 -12.80 -7.48 34.35
C SER A 637 -13.96 -6.60 33.87
N GLU A 638 -13.76 -5.30 33.78
CA GLU A 638 -14.76 -4.33 33.34
C GLU A 638 -14.84 -4.23 31.81
N SER A 639 -13.78 -4.60 31.07
CA SER A 639 -13.81 -4.65 29.60
C SER A 639 -14.57 -5.87 29.06
N LEU A 640 -14.55 -7.00 29.76
CA LEU A 640 -15.18 -8.26 29.35
C LEU A 640 -16.66 -8.11 28.94
N PRO A 641 -17.56 -7.50 29.74
CA PRO A 641 -18.96 -7.31 29.35
C PRO A 641 -19.15 -6.48 28.07
N VAL A 642 -18.26 -5.52 27.80
CA VAL A 642 -18.35 -4.67 26.62
C VAL A 642 -17.91 -5.44 25.37
N LEU A 643 -16.84 -6.24 25.48
CA LEU A 643 -16.38 -7.10 24.40
C LEU A 643 -17.40 -8.22 24.09
N GLU A 644 -17.94 -8.86 25.12
CA GLU A 644 -19.01 -9.88 25.01
C GLU A 644 -20.23 -9.32 24.26
N LYS A 645 -20.65 -8.10 24.60
CA LYS A 645 -21.78 -7.44 23.94
C LYS A 645 -21.48 -6.98 22.52
N ALA A 646 -20.24 -6.56 22.23
CA ALA A 646 -19.85 -6.12 20.90
C ALA A 646 -19.73 -7.29 19.91
N TYR A 647 -19.39 -8.48 20.42
CA TYR A 647 -19.12 -9.66 19.62
C TYR A 647 -20.00 -10.84 20.06
N GLU A 648 -21.32 -10.70 19.88
CA GLU A 648 -22.33 -11.66 20.38
C GLU A 648 -22.14 -13.10 19.88
N GLN A 649 -21.41 -13.33 18.79
CA GLN A 649 -21.15 -14.69 18.27
C GLN A 649 -19.99 -15.39 18.98
N ILE A 650 -19.21 -14.69 19.80
CA ILE A 650 -18.03 -15.26 20.44
C ILE A 650 -18.39 -16.37 21.43
N SER A 651 -17.62 -17.45 21.39
CA SER A 651 -17.75 -18.61 22.29
C SER A 651 -16.88 -18.46 23.53
N GLY A 652 -15.73 -17.78 23.43
CA GLY A 652 -14.82 -17.54 24.54
C GLY A 652 -13.98 -16.28 24.40
N ILE A 653 -13.84 -15.52 25.48
CA ILE A 653 -12.88 -14.41 25.60
C ILE A 653 -11.94 -14.71 26.75
N ILE A 654 -10.63 -14.64 26.52
CA ILE A 654 -9.60 -14.80 27.55
C ILE A 654 -8.74 -13.54 27.58
N ILE A 655 -8.60 -12.95 28.76
CA ILE A 655 -7.67 -11.85 29.01
C ILE A 655 -6.58 -12.35 29.96
N THR A 656 -5.36 -12.42 29.45
CA THR A 656 -4.16 -12.75 30.22
C THR A 656 -3.66 -11.51 30.96
N LEU A 657 -3.27 -11.68 32.23
CA LEU A 657 -2.88 -10.63 33.17
C LEU A 657 -1.42 -10.80 33.63
N GLY A 658 -0.59 -11.43 32.80
CA GLY A 658 0.80 -11.76 33.12
C GLY A 658 0.95 -12.46 34.47
N GLY A 659 1.66 -11.81 35.40
CA GLY A 659 1.91 -12.29 36.76
C GLY A 659 0.66 -12.54 37.60
N ASP A 660 -0.48 -11.93 37.25
CA ASP A 660 -1.73 -12.01 38.00
C ASP A 660 -2.67 -13.11 37.50
N GLY A 661 -2.26 -13.85 36.45
CA GLY A 661 -2.99 -14.98 35.90
C GLY A 661 -3.91 -14.58 34.75
N LEU A 662 -5.21 -14.89 34.84
CA LEU A 662 -6.18 -14.61 33.78
C LEU A 662 -7.60 -14.39 34.29
N VAL A 663 -8.38 -13.69 33.46
CA VAL A 663 -9.84 -13.65 33.53
C VAL A 663 -10.40 -14.10 32.18
N ALA A 664 -11.42 -14.94 32.19
CA ALA A 664 -12.03 -15.44 30.96
C ALA A 664 -13.54 -15.56 31.08
N ARG A 665 -14.24 -15.50 29.95
CA ARG A 665 -15.68 -15.76 29.84
C ARG A 665 -15.93 -16.75 28.72
N PHE A 666 -16.75 -17.76 28.97
CA PHE A 666 -17.13 -18.77 27.98
C PHE A 666 -18.63 -19.02 27.95
N ARG A 667 -19.15 -19.32 26.76
CA ARG A 667 -20.53 -19.74 26.59
C ARG A 667 -20.62 -21.26 26.70
N ILE A 668 -21.23 -21.75 27.77
CA ILE A 668 -21.26 -23.20 28.10
C ILE A 668 -22.42 -23.90 27.36
N ASN A 669 -23.64 -23.34 27.39
CA ASN A 669 -24.80 -23.90 26.68
C ASN A 669 -25.27 -22.99 25.52
N GLU A 670 -25.95 -23.56 24.52
CA GLU A 670 -26.54 -22.78 23.42
C GLU A 670 -27.66 -21.83 23.88
N GLU A 671 -28.40 -22.21 24.91
CA GLU A 671 -29.51 -21.43 25.47
C GLU A 671 -29.04 -20.36 26.50
N ASP A 672 -27.78 -20.39 26.91
CA ASP A 672 -27.25 -19.44 27.90
C ASP A 672 -27.04 -18.06 27.27
N VAL A 673 -27.84 -17.10 27.71
CA VAL A 673 -27.74 -15.68 27.31
C VAL A 673 -26.47 -15.02 27.87
N ASN A 674 -25.93 -15.52 28.98
CA ASN A 674 -24.77 -14.94 29.66
C ASN A 674 -23.56 -15.90 29.64
N MET A 675 -22.37 -15.39 29.35
CA MET A 675 -21.13 -16.17 29.46
C MET A 675 -20.74 -16.39 30.93
N LYS A 676 -20.22 -17.58 31.25
CA LYS A 676 -19.70 -17.90 32.59
C LYS A 676 -18.28 -17.37 32.74
N GLU A 677 -18.03 -16.65 33.83
CA GLU A 677 -16.73 -16.09 34.16
C GLU A 677 -15.83 -17.09 34.91
N PHE A 678 -14.56 -17.13 34.52
CA PHE A 678 -13.50 -17.91 35.11
C PHE A 678 -12.36 -16.97 35.51
N ARG A 679 -11.77 -17.23 36.68
CA ARG A 679 -10.58 -16.53 37.16
C ARG A 679 -9.57 -17.56 37.61
N MET A 680 -8.33 -17.38 37.19
CA MET A 680 -7.24 -18.27 37.57
C MET A 680 -6.04 -17.43 37.94
N GLY A 681 -5.47 -17.68 39.11
CA GLY A 681 -4.21 -17.08 39.51
C GLY A 681 -3.03 -17.75 38.82
N ILE A 682 -1.85 -17.15 38.96
CA ILE A 682 -0.62 -17.69 38.38
C ILE A 682 -0.13 -18.96 39.09
N VAL A 683 0.54 -19.82 38.34
CA VAL A 683 1.44 -20.83 38.90
C VAL A 683 2.73 -20.12 39.30
N LYS A 684 2.94 -19.88 40.59
CA LYS A 684 4.14 -19.18 41.07
C LYS A 684 5.40 -19.98 40.73
N GLY A 685 6.34 -19.34 40.04
CA GLY A 685 7.63 -19.89 39.66
C GLY A 685 8.69 -18.79 39.56
N GLU A 686 9.94 -19.19 39.37
CA GLU A 686 11.01 -18.27 39.03
C GLU A 686 10.78 -17.73 37.62
N VAL A 687 10.85 -16.41 37.46
CA VAL A 687 10.66 -15.73 36.17
C VAL A 687 12.03 -15.31 35.67
N VAL A 688 12.45 -15.91 34.56
CA VAL A 688 13.70 -15.64 33.87
C VAL A 688 13.43 -14.77 32.65
N ASN A 689 12.52 -15.18 31.76
CA ASN A 689 12.22 -14.46 30.52
C ASN A 689 10.73 -14.61 30.15
N THR A 690 9.99 -13.52 30.01
CA THR A 690 8.55 -13.58 29.74
C THR A 690 8.18 -13.67 28.25
N THR A 691 9.17 -13.66 27.35
CA THR A 691 8.95 -13.72 25.90
C THR A 691 8.31 -15.05 25.50
N GLY A 692 7.28 -15.02 24.65
CA GLY A 692 6.57 -16.23 24.20
C GLY A 692 5.59 -16.83 25.21
N ALA A 693 5.42 -16.26 26.40
CA ALA A 693 4.48 -16.77 27.42
C ALA A 693 3.03 -16.77 26.94
N GLY A 694 2.59 -15.68 26.29
CA GLY A 694 1.23 -15.56 25.74
C GLY A 694 0.98 -16.52 24.56
N ASP A 695 2.00 -16.75 23.72
CA ASP A 695 1.95 -17.69 22.61
C ASP A 695 1.88 -19.13 23.12
N THR A 696 2.69 -19.46 24.14
CA THR A 696 2.66 -20.75 24.84
C THR A 696 1.29 -21.01 25.46
N PHE A 697 0.74 -20.03 26.17
CA PHE A 697 -0.59 -20.11 26.75
C PHE A 697 -1.65 -20.40 25.66
N SER A 698 -1.64 -19.61 24.58
CA SER A 698 -2.62 -19.72 23.49
C SER A 698 -2.56 -21.09 22.82
N GLY A 699 -1.35 -21.56 22.50
CA GLY A 699 -1.16 -22.87 21.88
C GLY A 699 -1.60 -24.03 22.77
N TYR A 700 -1.22 -24.04 24.05
CA TYR A 700 -1.64 -25.10 24.97
C TYR A 700 -3.14 -25.09 25.27
N PHE A 701 -3.75 -23.91 25.37
CA PHE A 701 -5.19 -23.78 25.56
C PHE A 701 -5.94 -24.41 24.39
N VAL A 702 -5.62 -24.01 23.16
CA VAL A 702 -6.24 -24.52 21.94
C VAL A 702 -5.97 -26.02 21.80
N ALA A 703 -4.73 -26.48 21.99
CA ALA A 703 -4.39 -27.90 21.92
C ALA A 703 -5.21 -28.74 22.90
N ASN A 704 -5.43 -28.26 24.13
CA ASN A 704 -6.25 -28.96 25.10
C ASN A 704 -7.71 -29.07 24.65
N LEU A 705 -8.31 -27.97 24.18
CA LEU A 705 -9.68 -27.98 23.67
C LEU A 705 -9.83 -28.98 22.53
N LEU A 706 -8.88 -28.98 21.60
CA LEU A 706 -8.87 -29.87 20.45
C LEU A 706 -8.76 -31.35 20.84
N ARG A 707 -7.90 -31.70 21.81
CA ARG A 707 -7.81 -33.07 22.33
C ARG A 707 -9.08 -33.53 23.06
N ASN A 708 -9.81 -32.58 23.64
CA ASN A 708 -11.06 -32.81 24.37
C ASN A 708 -12.31 -32.62 23.50
N GLN A 709 -12.15 -32.32 22.21
CA GLN A 709 -13.24 -32.09 21.28
C GLN A 709 -13.91 -33.42 20.92
N MET A 710 -15.09 -33.64 21.48
CA MET A 710 -16.02 -34.69 21.04
C MET A 710 -16.94 -34.09 19.98
N LEU A 711 -17.15 -34.79 18.85
CA LEU A 711 -18.00 -34.36 17.73
C LEU A 711 -19.19 -33.50 18.18
N ASN A 712 -19.15 -32.22 17.80
CA ASN A 712 -20.26 -31.25 17.86
C ASN A 712 -20.90 -31.01 19.24
N THR A 713 -20.14 -31.11 20.34
CA THR A 713 -20.60 -30.68 21.66
C THR A 713 -19.75 -29.53 22.20
N ARG A 714 -20.39 -28.52 22.80
CA ARG A 714 -19.67 -27.43 23.48
C ARG A 714 -18.93 -27.95 24.71
N PHE A 715 -17.81 -27.30 25.03
CA PHE A 715 -16.97 -27.67 26.16
C PHE A 715 -17.68 -27.47 27.49
N THR A 716 -17.62 -28.49 28.34
CA THR A 716 -18.09 -28.39 29.72
C THR A 716 -17.21 -27.44 30.53
N GLU A 717 -17.75 -26.90 31.62
CA GLU A 717 -17.00 -26.07 32.57
C GLU A 717 -15.70 -26.75 33.04
N LYS A 718 -15.76 -28.08 33.28
CA LYS A 718 -14.60 -28.86 33.70
C LYS A 718 -13.51 -28.88 32.63
N GLN A 719 -13.88 -29.11 31.37
CA GLN A 719 -12.93 -29.13 30.25
C GLN A 719 -12.29 -27.75 30.03
N LEU A 720 -13.07 -26.67 30.11
CA LEU A 720 -12.55 -25.30 29.99
C LEU A 720 -11.57 -24.98 31.13
N LYS A 721 -11.91 -25.36 32.36
CA LYS A 721 -11.02 -25.17 33.51
C LYS A 721 -9.72 -25.96 33.37
N GLU A 722 -9.80 -27.22 32.93
CA GLU A 722 -8.63 -28.05 32.66
C GLU A 722 -7.74 -27.45 31.55
N ALA A 723 -8.33 -26.90 30.48
CA ALA A 723 -7.59 -26.21 29.42
C ALA A 723 -6.86 -24.96 29.92
N LEU A 724 -7.55 -24.12 30.70
CA LEU A 724 -6.96 -22.93 31.31
C LEU A 724 -5.84 -23.27 32.30
N GLU A 725 -6.02 -24.32 33.12
CA GLU A 725 -5.00 -24.79 34.07
C GLU A 725 -3.76 -25.29 33.33
N GLU A 726 -3.93 -26.14 32.31
CA GLU A 726 -2.81 -26.66 31.54
C GLU A 726 -2.04 -25.54 30.81
N ALA A 727 -2.75 -24.62 30.16
CA ALA A 727 -2.15 -23.48 29.48
C ALA A 727 -1.38 -22.57 30.43
N SER A 728 -1.93 -22.31 31.64
CA SER A 728 -1.26 -21.50 32.67
C SER A 728 0.00 -22.17 33.19
N HIS A 729 -0.02 -23.49 33.34
CA HIS A 729 1.15 -24.28 33.74
C HIS A 729 2.25 -24.27 32.66
N ALA A 730 1.87 -24.42 31.40
CA ALA A 730 2.81 -24.37 30.28
C ALA A 730 3.47 -22.99 30.16
N ALA A 731 2.68 -21.90 30.24
CA ALA A 731 3.20 -20.54 30.21
C ALA A 731 4.14 -20.26 31.41
N SER A 732 3.79 -20.76 32.61
CA SER A 732 4.66 -20.63 33.79
C SER A 732 6.00 -21.36 33.65
N LEU A 733 6.03 -22.51 32.95
CA LEU A 733 7.27 -23.22 32.68
C LEU A 733 8.10 -22.49 31.62
N ALA A 734 7.45 -21.95 30.58
CA ALA A 734 8.12 -21.17 29.55
C ALA A 734 8.84 -19.96 30.17
N VAL A 735 8.18 -19.22 31.07
CA VAL A 735 8.82 -18.03 31.68
C VAL A 735 9.99 -18.34 32.61
N SER A 736 10.14 -19.60 33.03
CA SER A 736 11.25 -20.05 33.89
C SER A 736 12.52 -20.45 33.12
N LYS A 737 12.45 -20.41 31.78
CA LYS A 737 13.56 -20.75 30.87
C LYS A 737 13.93 -19.51 30.05
N GLU A 738 15.16 -19.47 29.56
CA GLU A 738 15.56 -18.48 28.57
C GLU A 738 15.02 -18.81 27.17
N GLY A 739 14.84 -17.78 26.35
CA GLY A 739 14.44 -17.90 24.94
C GLY A 739 12.92 -17.84 24.69
N ALA A 740 12.54 -17.57 23.43
CA ALA A 740 11.14 -17.44 23.01
C ALA A 740 10.53 -18.80 22.62
N MET A 741 10.88 -19.31 21.43
CA MET A 741 10.39 -20.60 20.94
C MET A 741 11.02 -21.79 21.68
N ASP A 742 12.28 -21.65 22.10
CA ASP A 742 13.02 -22.71 22.79
C ASP A 742 12.50 -22.97 24.22
N SER A 743 11.92 -21.96 24.87
CA SER A 743 11.39 -22.08 26.25
C SER A 743 10.07 -22.86 26.32
N ILE A 744 9.35 -22.98 25.19
CA ILE A 744 8.04 -23.66 25.11
C ILE A 744 8.19 -25.12 25.62
N PRO A 745 7.55 -25.54 26.71
CA PRO A 745 7.73 -26.88 27.25
C PRO A 745 7.16 -27.95 26.29
N VAL A 746 7.59 -29.19 26.45
CA VAL A 746 6.91 -30.35 25.85
C VAL A 746 5.79 -30.84 26.78
N LYS A 747 4.75 -31.49 26.22
CA LYS A 747 3.58 -31.97 27.00
C LYS A 747 3.94 -32.73 28.28
N ASN A 748 4.93 -33.63 28.22
CA ASN A 748 5.36 -34.41 29.37
C ASN A 748 5.90 -33.54 30.52
N GLU A 749 6.62 -32.45 30.22
CA GLU A 749 7.11 -31.53 31.26
C GLU A 749 5.95 -30.82 31.96
N VAL A 750 4.94 -30.39 31.19
CA VAL A 750 3.73 -29.75 31.72
C VAL A 750 2.95 -30.73 32.60
N ASP A 751 2.77 -31.97 32.16
CA ASP A 751 2.08 -33.01 32.93
C ASP A 751 2.79 -33.33 34.25
N MET A 752 4.12 -33.42 34.21
CA MET A 752 4.93 -33.59 35.41
C MET A 752 4.77 -32.41 36.37
N ALA A 753 4.78 -31.18 35.88
CA ALA A 753 4.61 -29.99 36.71
C ALA A 753 3.22 -29.92 37.34
N ILE A 754 2.16 -30.27 36.61
CA ILE A 754 0.80 -30.36 37.13
C ILE A 754 0.70 -31.45 38.20
N HIS A 755 1.32 -32.61 37.97
CA HIS A 755 1.30 -33.73 38.92
C HIS A 755 2.05 -33.39 40.22
N GLN A 756 3.23 -32.78 40.13
CA GLN A 756 4.02 -32.34 41.29
C GLN A 756 3.31 -31.29 42.14
N LYS A 757 2.54 -30.39 41.51
CA LYS A 757 1.73 -29.40 42.24
C LYS A 757 0.59 -30.07 43.01
N LYS A 758 -0.11 -31.04 42.40
CA LYS A 758 -1.18 -31.80 43.06
C LYS A 758 -0.64 -32.55 44.29
N GLN A 759 0.54 -33.18 44.19
CA GLN A 759 1.20 -33.85 45.32
C GLN A 759 1.70 -32.92 46.44
N LYS A 760 1.88 -31.62 46.19
CA LYS A 760 2.26 -30.62 47.22
C LYS A 760 1.04 -29.99 47.93
N LEU A 761 -0.16 -30.18 47.38
CA LEU A 761 -1.43 -29.66 47.91
C LEU A 761 -2.18 -30.72 48.73
N ASP A 762 -1.95 -32.00 48.44
CA ASP A 762 -2.33 -33.16 49.27
C ASP A 762 -1.30 -33.38 50.41
#